data_AF-R7HMW5-F1
#
_entry.id   AF-R7HMW5-F1
#
_cell.length_a   1.000
_cell.length_b   1.000
_cell.length_c   1.000
_cell.angle_alpha   90.00
_cell.angle_beta   90.00
_cell.angle_gamma   90.00
#
_symmetry.space_group_name_H-M   'P 1'
#
loop_
_entity.id
_entity.type
_entity.pdbx_description
1 polymer ?
#
loop_
_entity_poly.entity_id
_entity_poly.type
_entity_poly.pdbx_seq_one_letter_code
_entity_poly.pdbx_strand_id
1 'polypeptide(L)'
;MKKNNITKMAIAAAALMTAFPAATTYAQKSTGWGDFKLFLDPGHSATENRGLWGYSEAQKVFSVAQYIKGYLTEYTDMPAENLKLCRNNEVDIVGLEERSDMANAWGADFFYAIHSDASSDKNTTVTLFGGWRKDGKEIEKTPNGGKAFGEILNPNLTGVMRITTRGNWYDRCYYDRAPETHANQYPYLSVNRRTNMASLLSEGGYHTIASQQQLNINADYKRLEAFAAFQSILKFRNMTNPEQTFLAGIIKNSENDVPIDGVTVKVGDKTYVTDTWESTFKKYTNNPDLIHNGFYLFEGLKAGDAVSVEFTATGYEPVTKTVVIKSNPAGQSNDNVTWLDITMTSNAPAKVASISVEDTKAVSLVDPIVITFSRKMDKESVEKAFSIDNDGEVTLTWINDYTLSVDVSKLVPLKTYNIKIDGSVAKNSQTNQPFDGNGDGNGGDDYTLSITMKEADTTPAQVVSTDPAIDGDVAYTLRPVVRVEYDEIIDWNEDKNADCMTVIDPEGNTYAGTLTHSVVNGASVLQYFFSEDLPLDKCFLVTVKPGLADLSGNLTEEFRFRFLSEYRPVVESTDLLPLDNVTGFWAPDGSGSSSGLTQEANSFTRANIGVRPESPNSACLKYDFDPDFAAGVWQIREYHSSQNIDGTTKDGVLTFWLYGDGSNNSVSAALRVRTNNKNGGIKYNLKPINYRGWHLVSWNLASDEYQHFTGTDEIADKWRFDSFFLKHEKAPEQAWKGEIYFNQMQFVKFDDTAVRKAVLHDFSSVETLKSADGGIVVRSLGDVVSVKADGNIRSVNVYNASGAMVASATPAGQTAMVATGNLAGGVYFVNVVADGGIKTVKIVR
;
A
#
# COMPACT_ATOMS: atom_id res chain seq x y z
N MET A 1 -6.83 40.64 -44.78
CA MET A 1 -8.12 41.36 -44.71
C MET A 1 -9.24 40.34 -44.56
N LYS A 2 -10.23 40.65 -43.73
CA LYS A 2 -11.44 39.89 -43.33
C LYS A 2 -11.25 38.80 -42.25
N LYS A 3 -11.57 39.26 -41.03
CA LYS A 3 -11.96 38.55 -39.81
C LYS A 3 -13.24 37.72 -40.02
N ASN A 4 -13.38 36.64 -39.27
CA ASN A 4 -14.61 36.22 -38.54
C ASN A 4 -14.28 34.93 -37.76
N ASN A 5 -14.08 35.03 -36.45
CA ASN A 5 -15.08 34.79 -35.39
C ASN A 5 -15.26 33.30 -35.06
N ILE A 6 -14.39 32.83 -34.16
CA ILE A 6 -14.52 31.59 -33.41
C ILE A 6 -15.58 31.81 -32.32
N THR A 7 -16.72 31.16 -32.45
CA THR A 7 -17.70 30.99 -31.38
C THR A 7 -17.17 29.99 -30.35
N LYS A 8 -16.67 30.50 -29.23
CA LYS A 8 -16.46 29.70 -28.01
C LYS A 8 -17.84 29.41 -27.40
N MET A 9 -18.23 28.13 -27.36
CA MET A 9 -19.32 27.67 -26.49
C MET A 9 -18.88 27.86 -25.05
N ALA A 10 -19.64 28.68 -24.33
CA ALA A 10 -19.46 28.92 -22.90
C ALA A 10 -19.88 27.67 -22.13
N ILE A 11 -18.93 27.10 -21.38
CA ILE A 11 -19.18 26.23 -20.24
C ILE A 11 -19.95 27.09 -19.23
N ALA A 12 -21.23 26.80 -19.04
CA ALA A 12 -22.06 27.47 -18.06
C ALA A 12 -21.55 27.11 -16.66
N ALA A 13 -20.88 28.07 -16.04
CA ALA A 13 -20.71 28.10 -14.60
C ALA A 13 -22.11 28.26 -13.97
N ALA A 14 -22.60 27.22 -13.30
CA ALA A 14 -23.74 27.35 -12.40
C ALA A 14 -23.24 28.10 -11.15
N ALA A 15 -23.24 29.42 -11.25
CA ALA A 15 -23.05 30.33 -10.13
C ALA A 15 -24.26 30.26 -9.18
N LEU A 16 -23.95 30.34 -7.90
CA LEU A 16 -24.86 30.47 -6.76
C LEU A 16 -26.11 31.29 -7.12
N MET A 17 -27.28 30.64 -7.10
CA MET A 17 -28.51 31.34 -6.77
C MET A 17 -28.73 31.20 -5.27
N THR A 18 -28.52 32.31 -4.58
CA THR A 18 -28.99 32.56 -3.22
C THR A 18 -30.49 32.26 -3.13
N ALA A 19 -30.83 31.14 -2.49
CA ALA A 19 -32.18 30.91 -2.02
C ALA A 19 -32.53 32.04 -1.03
N PHE A 20 -33.61 32.77 -1.31
CA PHE A 20 -34.23 33.63 -0.31
C PHE A 20 -34.63 32.77 0.90
N PRO A 21 -34.31 33.15 2.13
CA PRO A 21 -34.70 32.37 3.30
C PRO A 21 -36.23 32.45 3.45
N ALA A 22 -36.90 31.33 3.20
CA ALA A 22 -38.14 31.06 3.92
C ALA A 22 -37.81 31.18 5.41
N ALA A 23 -38.62 31.91 6.17
CA ALA A 23 -38.37 32.20 7.57
C ALA A 23 -38.29 30.89 8.39
N THR A 24 -37.10 30.31 8.49
CA THR A 24 -36.76 29.35 9.52
C THR A 24 -36.75 30.10 10.84
N THR A 25 -37.63 29.72 11.75
CA THR A 25 -37.53 30.08 13.16
C THR A 25 -36.21 29.52 13.67
N TYR A 26 -35.13 30.32 13.61
CA TYR A 26 -33.84 29.96 14.19
C TYR A 26 -34.02 29.74 15.69
N ALA A 27 -33.31 28.75 16.23
CA ALA A 27 -33.21 28.56 17.68
C ALA A 27 -32.76 29.88 18.33
N GLN A 28 -33.29 30.15 19.53
CA GLN A 28 -32.90 31.33 20.28
C GLN A 28 -31.38 31.32 20.51
N LYS A 29 -30.70 32.39 20.10
CA LYS A 29 -29.25 32.54 20.33
C LYS A 29 -28.92 32.37 21.80
N SER A 30 -27.83 31.66 22.09
CA SER A 30 -27.26 31.60 23.43
C SER A 30 -26.64 32.95 23.78
N THR A 31 -27.04 33.53 24.91
CA THR A 31 -26.59 34.87 25.34
C THR A 31 -25.68 34.78 26.56
N GLY A 32 -24.88 35.81 26.78
CA GLY A 32 -24.00 35.92 27.94
C GLY A 32 -22.55 35.54 27.67
N TRP A 33 -22.08 35.66 26.42
CA TRP A 33 -20.68 35.37 26.09
C TRP A 33 -19.69 36.21 26.93
N GLY A 34 -19.97 37.51 27.04
CA GLY A 34 -19.12 38.46 27.78
C GLY A 34 -17.85 38.86 27.03
N ASP A 35 -16.77 39.05 27.77
CA ASP A 35 -15.44 39.49 27.28
C ASP A 35 -14.45 38.33 27.04
N PHE A 36 -14.90 37.09 27.16
CA PHE A 36 -14.04 35.91 27.04
C PHE A 36 -13.46 35.74 25.64
N LYS A 37 -12.14 35.71 25.54
CA LYS A 37 -11.37 35.59 24.31
C LYS A 37 -10.98 34.14 24.02
N LEU A 38 -11.60 33.56 22.99
CA LEU A 38 -11.28 32.24 22.49
C LEU A 38 -10.27 32.31 21.34
N PHE A 39 -9.16 31.60 21.49
CA PHE A 39 -8.19 31.41 20.42
C PHE A 39 -8.30 29.99 19.84
N LEU A 40 -8.63 29.89 18.56
CA LEU A 40 -8.69 28.63 17.81
C LEU A 40 -7.41 28.45 16.99
N ASP A 41 -6.72 27.34 17.21
CA ASP A 41 -5.52 26.96 16.49
C ASP A 41 -5.80 25.75 15.59
N PRO A 42 -6.15 25.94 14.31
CA PRO A 42 -6.12 24.85 13.35
C PRO A 42 -4.66 24.45 13.12
N GLY A 43 -4.32 23.25 13.61
CA GLY A 43 -2.98 22.68 13.55
C GLY A 43 -2.34 22.73 12.17
N HIS A 44 -1.00 22.67 12.15
CA HIS A 44 -0.20 22.64 10.92
C HIS A 44 -0.40 23.86 10.00
N SER A 45 0.31 23.87 8.87
CA SER A 45 0.27 24.94 7.87
C SER A 45 0.17 24.38 6.45
N ALA A 46 -0.30 25.18 5.49
CA ALA A 46 -0.34 24.80 4.07
C ALA A 46 -0.95 23.39 3.86
N THR A 47 -0.16 22.49 3.29
CA THR A 47 -0.53 21.09 3.03
C THR A 47 0.33 20.13 3.85
N GLU A 48 0.80 20.55 5.02
CA GLU A 48 1.58 19.71 5.94
C GLU A 48 0.75 18.53 6.45
N ASN A 49 1.47 17.54 7.00
CA ASN A 49 0.94 16.29 7.54
C ASN A 49 -0.07 15.62 6.61
N ARG A 50 0.45 15.16 5.46
CA ARG A 50 -0.37 14.51 4.44
C ARG A 50 -0.63 13.06 4.83
N GLY A 51 -1.91 12.72 4.84
CA GLY A 51 -2.39 11.36 4.86
C GLY A 51 -2.48 10.79 3.46
N LEU A 52 -3.44 9.89 3.27
CA LEU A 52 -3.53 9.09 2.06
C LEU A 52 -4.00 9.92 0.87
N TRP A 53 -3.72 9.49 -0.37
CA TRP A 53 -4.10 10.20 -1.61
C TRP A 53 -3.76 11.71 -1.64
N GLY A 54 -2.78 12.16 -0.86
CA GLY A 54 -2.39 13.57 -0.75
C GLY A 54 -3.31 14.45 0.09
N TYR A 55 -4.25 13.88 0.86
CA TYR A 55 -5.11 14.62 1.78
C TYR A 55 -4.31 15.23 2.93
N SER A 56 -4.50 16.52 3.22
CA SER A 56 -3.77 17.21 4.28
C SER A 56 -4.61 17.39 5.54
N GLU A 57 -4.05 17.01 6.70
CA GLU A 57 -4.62 17.38 8.00
C GLU A 57 -4.76 18.90 8.12
N ALA A 58 -3.74 19.67 7.72
CA ALA A 58 -3.76 21.13 7.84
C ALA A 58 -5.01 21.74 7.19
N GLN A 59 -5.42 21.25 6.02
CA GLN A 59 -6.65 21.72 5.36
C GLN A 59 -7.92 21.23 6.06
N LYS A 60 -7.92 19.98 6.58
CA LYS A 60 -9.03 19.43 7.40
C LYS A 60 -9.31 20.34 8.59
N VAL A 61 -8.31 20.56 9.44
CA VAL A 61 -8.48 21.23 10.73
C VAL A 61 -8.75 22.72 10.58
N PHE A 62 -8.26 23.32 9.49
CA PHE A 62 -8.66 24.68 9.09
C PHE A 62 -10.16 24.77 8.82
N SER A 63 -10.69 23.83 8.03
CA SER A 63 -12.12 23.78 7.73
C SER A 63 -12.95 23.60 9.00
N VAL A 64 -12.54 22.72 9.91
CA VAL A 64 -13.19 22.52 11.23
C VAL A 64 -13.20 23.82 12.04
N ALA A 65 -12.06 24.52 12.15
CA ALA A 65 -11.98 25.80 12.88
C ALA A 65 -12.91 26.87 12.29
N GLN A 66 -13.03 26.92 10.95
CA GLN A 66 -13.92 27.84 10.26
C GLN A 66 -15.40 27.52 10.53
N TYR A 67 -15.77 26.24 10.61
CA TYR A 67 -17.13 25.84 10.99
C TYR A 67 -17.44 26.15 12.47
N ILE A 68 -16.48 25.96 13.38
CA ILE A 68 -16.64 26.37 14.80
C ILE A 68 -16.91 27.88 14.86
N LYS A 69 -16.12 28.68 14.14
CA LYS A 69 -16.33 30.13 14.02
C LYS A 69 -17.73 30.47 13.49
N GLY A 70 -18.19 29.75 12.47
CA GLY A 70 -19.53 29.89 11.91
C GLY A 70 -20.61 29.67 12.97
N TYR A 71 -20.56 28.53 13.68
CA TYR A 71 -21.53 28.22 14.73
C TYR A 71 -21.51 29.21 15.88
N LEU A 72 -20.33 29.64 16.34
CA LEU A 72 -20.23 30.67 17.38
C LEU A 72 -20.88 31.98 16.94
N THR A 73 -20.63 32.42 15.70
CA THR A 73 -21.19 33.67 15.16
C THR A 73 -22.70 33.60 14.99
N GLU A 74 -23.20 32.47 14.51
CA GLU A 74 -24.62 32.29 14.21
C GLU A 74 -25.45 32.13 15.49
N TYR A 75 -25.00 31.27 16.41
CA TYR A 75 -25.82 30.78 17.52
C TYR A 75 -25.53 31.44 18.87
N THR A 76 -24.64 32.43 18.93
CA THR A 76 -24.31 33.14 20.17
C THR A 76 -24.31 34.67 20.00
N ASP A 77 -24.17 35.40 21.12
CA ASP A 77 -23.92 36.84 21.17
C ASP A 77 -22.43 37.21 21.28
N MET A 78 -21.54 36.27 20.93
CA MET A 78 -20.09 36.47 20.95
C MET A 78 -19.63 37.67 20.10
N PRO A 79 -18.92 38.65 20.70
CA PRO A 79 -18.30 39.73 19.93
C PRO A 79 -17.21 39.21 18.98
N ALA A 80 -17.14 39.75 17.77
CA ALA A 80 -16.18 39.28 16.75
C ALA A 80 -14.72 39.46 17.21
N GLU A 81 -14.44 40.49 18.00
CA GLU A 81 -13.14 40.79 18.61
C GLU A 81 -12.72 39.80 19.71
N ASN A 82 -13.61 38.89 20.12
CA ASN A 82 -13.36 37.86 21.12
C ASN A 82 -13.06 36.49 20.52
N LEU A 83 -13.03 36.38 19.18
CA LEU A 83 -12.59 35.17 18.47
C LEU A 83 -11.34 35.47 17.67
N LYS A 84 -10.30 34.66 17.82
CA LYS A 84 -9.13 34.73 16.95
C LYS A 84 -8.74 33.35 16.47
N LEU A 85 -8.48 33.24 15.17
CA LEU A 85 -7.88 32.05 14.58
C LEU A 85 -6.38 32.27 14.42
N CYS A 86 -5.61 31.20 14.59
CA CYS A 86 -4.15 31.24 14.42
C CYS A 86 -3.73 31.56 12.98
N ARG A 87 -4.54 31.19 12.00
CA ARG A 87 -4.35 31.48 10.58
C ARG A 87 -5.70 31.69 9.90
N ASN A 88 -5.72 32.47 8.82
CA ASN A 88 -6.95 32.93 8.20
C ASN A 88 -7.20 32.31 6.82
N ASN A 89 -6.24 31.56 6.29
CA ASN A 89 -6.40 30.78 5.05
C ASN A 89 -5.59 29.47 5.11
N GLU A 90 -5.73 28.68 4.05
CA GLU A 90 -5.07 27.37 3.95
C GLU A 90 -3.58 27.46 3.62
N VAL A 91 -3.07 28.57 3.09
CA VAL A 91 -1.66 28.69 2.65
C VAL A 91 -0.74 29.39 3.66
N ASP A 92 -1.32 30.02 4.69
CA ASP A 92 -0.57 30.67 5.77
C ASP A 92 0.38 29.67 6.44
N ILE A 93 1.64 30.08 6.63
CA ILE A 93 2.67 29.33 7.36
C ILE A 93 2.84 29.95 8.74
N VAL A 94 2.55 29.16 9.78
CA VAL A 94 2.69 29.60 11.18
C VAL A 94 3.50 28.59 11.97
N GLY A 95 4.63 29.04 12.51
CA GLY A 95 5.56 28.20 13.27
C GLY A 95 4.97 27.76 14.62
N LEU A 96 5.41 26.61 15.15
CA LEU A 96 4.86 26.03 16.39
C LEU A 96 4.90 26.98 17.60
N GLU A 97 5.98 27.78 17.74
CA GLU A 97 6.09 28.75 18.84
C GLU A 97 5.22 29.99 18.60
N GLU A 98 5.15 30.45 17.36
CA GLU A 98 4.40 31.63 16.94
C GLU A 98 2.90 31.50 17.27
N ARG A 99 2.34 30.28 17.18
CA ARG A 99 0.94 29.99 17.56
C ARG A 99 0.62 30.40 19.00
N SER A 100 1.53 30.04 19.92
CA SER A 100 1.40 30.40 21.34
C SER A 100 1.65 31.89 21.54
N ASP A 101 2.65 32.44 20.86
CA ASP A 101 3.01 33.85 21.00
C ASP A 101 1.88 34.77 20.50
N MET A 102 1.17 34.39 19.44
CA MET A 102 -0.02 35.09 18.93
C MET A 102 -1.17 35.11 19.93
N ALA A 103 -1.44 33.96 20.58
CA ALA A 103 -2.49 33.85 21.60
C ALA A 103 -2.14 34.64 22.86
N ASN A 104 -0.88 34.57 23.29
CA ASN A 104 -0.34 35.31 24.43
C ASN A 104 -0.42 36.82 24.19
N ALA A 105 0.05 37.30 23.04
CA ALA A 105 0.07 38.72 22.69
C ALA A 105 -1.33 39.32 22.57
N TRP A 106 -2.30 38.54 22.14
CA TRP A 106 -3.71 38.96 22.04
C TRP A 106 -4.45 38.92 23.40
N GLY A 107 -3.87 38.21 24.37
CA GLY A 107 -4.44 38.00 25.70
C GLY A 107 -5.66 37.08 25.66
N ALA A 108 -5.53 35.90 25.02
CA ALA A 108 -6.58 34.89 25.01
C ALA A 108 -6.89 34.38 26.43
N ASP A 109 -8.15 34.06 26.70
CA ASP A 109 -8.57 33.40 27.95
C ASP A 109 -8.52 31.87 27.83
N PHE A 110 -8.65 31.35 26.62
CA PHE A 110 -8.51 29.92 26.34
C PHE A 110 -7.94 29.67 24.96
N PHE A 111 -7.09 28.65 24.86
CA PHE A 111 -6.46 28.21 23.62
C PHE A 111 -6.92 26.79 23.27
N TYR A 112 -7.55 26.63 22.10
CA TYR A 112 -8.00 25.33 21.61
C TYR A 112 -7.31 24.97 20.29
N ALA A 113 -6.45 23.96 20.33
CA ALA A 113 -5.79 23.38 19.15
C ALA A 113 -6.58 22.19 18.58
N ILE A 114 -6.78 22.21 17.27
CA ILE A 114 -7.58 21.23 16.52
C ILE A 114 -6.64 20.43 15.60
N HIS A 115 -6.64 19.11 15.75
CA HIS A 115 -5.79 18.15 15.05
C HIS A 115 -6.56 16.88 14.65
N SER A 116 -5.93 16.02 13.85
CA SER A 116 -6.29 14.62 13.63
C SER A 116 -5.03 13.75 13.62
N ASP A 117 -5.12 12.55 14.16
CA ASP A 117 -3.95 11.69 14.38
C ASP A 117 -3.54 10.93 13.11
N ALA A 118 -2.39 10.27 13.17
CA ALA A 118 -1.79 9.47 12.09
C ALA A 118 -1.22 8.15 12.61
N SER A 119 -0.98 7.22 11.68
CA SER A 119 -0.16 6.02 11.87
C SER A 119 -0.69 5.05 12.96
N SER A 120 -1.91 4.52 12.76
CA SER A 120 -2.55 3.52 13.64
C SER A 120 -3.44 2.57 12.82
N ASP A 121 -3.60 1.34 13.31
CA ASP A 121 -4.59 0.36 12.83
C ASP A 121 -6.00 0.63 13.40
N LYS A 122 -6.08 1.41 14.48
CA LYS A 122 -7.32 1.73 15.20
C LYS A 122 -7.61 3.21 15.16
N ASN A 123 -8.83 3.53 14.73
CA ASN A 123 -9.32 4.90 14.70
C ASN A 123 -9.87 5.32 16.08
N THR A 124 -9.29 6.37 16.66
CA THR A 124 -9.66 6.87 18.00
C THR A 124 -9.61 8.39 18.08
N THR A 125 -10.35 8.97 19.02
CA THR A 125 -10.16 10.35 19.47
C THR A 125 -9.20 10.41 20.66
N VAL A 126 -8.56 11.56 20.89
CA VAL A 126 -7.89 11.87 22.16
C VAL A 126 -7.95 13.38 22.42
N THR A 127 -7.96 13.78 23.69
CA THR A 127 -7.74 15.17 24.08
C THR A 127 -6.55 15.28 25.03
N LEU A 128 -5.70 16.28 24.82
CA LEU A 128 -4.42 16.47 25.50
C LEU A 128 -4.36 17.89 26.07
N PHE A 129 -4.44 18.02 27.39
CA PHE A 129 -4.33 19.30 28.09
C PHE A 129 -2.99 19.41 28.83
N GLY A 130 -2.56 20.64 29.13
CA GLY A 130 -1.24 20.85 29.72
C GLY A 130 -1.11 20.27 31.13
N GLY A 131 -0.15 19.36 31.32
CA GLY A 131 0.12 18.83 32.65
C GLY A 131 1.29 17.86 32.75
N TRP A 132 1.65 17.47 33.98
CA TRP A 132 2.76 16.57 34.28
C TRP A 132 2.55 15.83 35.60
N ARG A 133 3.33 14.77 35.84
CA ARG A 133 3.37 14.04 37.12
C ARG A 133 4.50 14.51 38.04
N LYS A 134 4.20 14.68 39.33
CA LYS A 134 5.15 14.93 40.42
C LYS A 134 4.72 14.15 41.66
N ASP A 135 5.63 13.36 42.21
CA ASP A 135 5.47 12.52 43.41
C ASP A 135 4.22 11.63 43.31
N GLY A 136 4.05 10.99 42.15
CA GLY A 136 2.92 10.12 41.83
C GLY A 136 1.60 10.84 41.53
N LYS A 137 1.55 12.19 41.62
CA LYS A 137 0.34 12.98 41.39
C LYS A 137 0.39 13.72 40.05
N GLU A 138 -0.71 13.67 39.31
CA GLU A 138 -0.88 14.41 38.07
C GLU A 138 -1.32 15.85 38.36
N ILE A 139 -0.59 16.80 37.78
CA ILE A 139 -0.71 18.23 38.00
C ILE A 139 -1.09 18.87 36.67
N GLU A 140 -2.19 19.61 36.66
CA GLU A 140 -2.59 20.44 35.53
C GLU A 140 -1.79 21.75 35.56
N LYS A 141 -1.45 22.26 34.39
CA LYS A 141 -0.82 23.57 34.26
C LYS A 141 -1.78 24.67 34.70
N THR A 142 -1.26 25.65 35.45
CA THR A 142 -1.95 26.91 35.76
C THR A 142 -1.80 27.93 34.61
N PRO A 143 -2.86 28.66 34.22
CA PRO A 143 -4.25 28.54 34.68
C PRO A 143 -4.91 27.22 34.25
N ASN A 144 -5.69 26.63 35.15
CA ASN A 144 -6.42 25.37 34.89
C ASN A 144 -7.63 25.62 33.99
N GLY A 145 -8.09 24.58 33.30
CA GLY A 145 -9.31 24.60 32.51
C GLY A 145 -9.28 23.64 31.31
N GLY A 146 -8.09 23.24 30.87
CA GLY A 146 -7.92 22.28 29.79
C GLY A 146 -8.52 20.92 30.13
N LYS A 147 -8.33 20.45 31.37
CA LYS A 147 -8.95 19.19 31.84
C LYS A 147 -10.47 19.25 31.74
N ALA A 148 -11.07 20.30 32.31
CA ALA A 148 -12.52 20.47 32.36
C ALA A 148 -13.14 20.59 30.96
N PHE A 149 -12.47 21.29 30.03
CA PHE A 149 -12.90 21.34 28.63
C PHE A 149 -12.80 19.97 27.96
N GLY A 150 -11.71 19.24 28.18
CA GLY A 150 -11.49 17.91 27.60
C GLY A 150 -12.47 16.84 28.10
N GLU A 151 -12.89 16.92 29.37
CA GLU A 151 -13.94 16.05 29.94
C GLU A 151 -15.30 16.23 29.26
N ILE A 152 -15.54 17.39 28.64
CA ILE A 152 -16.73 17.68 27.86
C ILE A 152 -16.52 17.32 26.38
N LEU A 153 -15.41 17.80 25.80
CA LEU A 153 -15.13 17.66 24.38
C LEU A 153 -14.91 16.21 23.95
N ASN A 154 -14.13 15.44 24.71
CA ASN A 154 -13.76 14.09 24.30
C ASN A 154 -14.99 13.19 24.05
N PRO A 155 -15.97 13.05 24.96
CA PRO A 155 -17.16 12.25 24.69
C PRO A 155 -18.03 12.83 23.55
N ASN A 156 -18.16 14.16 23.46
CA ASN A 156 -18.91 14.80 22.37
C ASN A 156 -18.31 14.50 21.00
N LEU A 157 -17.00 14.68 20.86
CA LEU A 157 -16.24 14.42 19.64
C LEU A 157 -16.31 12.93 19.28
N THR A 158 -16.08 12.05 20.26
CA THR A 158 -16.13 10.59 20.08
C THR A 158 -17.49 10.12 19.57
N GLY A 159 -18.57 10.66 20.15
CA GLY A 159 -19.94 10.32 19.76
C GLY A 159 -20.25 10.72 18.33
N VAL A 160 -19.99 11.97 17.94
CA VAL A 160 -20.33 12.45 16.58
C VAL A 160 -19.43 11.85 15.50
N MET A 161 -18.18 11.55 15.82
CA MET A 161 -17.25 10.89 14.89
C MET A 161 -17.51 9.37 14.80
N ARG A 162 -18.37 8.82 15.68
CA ARG A 162 -18.75 7.40 15.73
C ARG A 162 -17.56 6.43 15.81
N ILE A 163 -16.54 6.83 16.55
CA ILE A 163 -15.30 6.07 16.77
C ILE A 163 -15.04 5.90 18.27
N THR A 164 -13.97 5.19 18.64
CA THR A 164 -13.61 5.01 20.06
C THR A 164 -12.68 6.11 20.56
N THR A 165 -12.34 6.12 21.85
CA THR A 165 -11.49 7.16 22.46
C THR A 165 -10.32 6.56 23.24
N ARG A 166 -9.18 7.23 23.19
CA ARG A 166 -8.05 7.01 24.11
C ARG A 166 -8.18 7.80 25.41
N GLY A 167 -9.14 8.72 25.51
CA GLY A 167 -9.46 9.50 26.71
C GLY A 167 -8.93 10.94 26.71
N ASN A 168 -8.96 11.55 27.89
CA ASN A 168 -8.54 12.93 28.16
C ASN A 168 -7.33 12.94 29.11
N TRP A 169 -6.19 13.48 28.67
CA TRP A 169 -4.91 13.27 29.35
C TRP A 169 -4.13 14.56 29.66
N TYR A 170 -3.41 14.53 30.78
CA TYR A 170 -2.26 15.40 31.03
C TYR A 170 -1.19 15.05 29.98
N ASP A 171 -0.89 15.98 29.08
CA ASP A 171 -0.14 15.71 27.85
C ASP A 171 1.22 15.05 28.10
N ARG A 172 2.00 15.50 29.10
CA ARG A 172 3.26 14.84 29.43
C ARG A 172 3.07 13.42 29.93
N CYS A 173 2.07 13.18 30.77
CA CYS A 173 1.78 11.83 31.24
C CYS A 173 1.32 10.91 30.11
N TYR A 174 0.74 11.45 29.03
CA TYR A 174 0.39 10.66 27.85
C TYR A 174 1.63 10.16 27.10
N TYR A 175 2.61 11.05 26.86
CA TYR A 175 3.85 10.75 26.11
C TYR A 175 4.96 10.10 26.95
N ASP A 176 4.98 10.31 28.26
CA ASP A 176 5.98 9.78 29.20
C ASP A 176 5.29 9.19 30.44
N ARG A 177 4.74 7.98 30.31
CA ARG A 177 3.85 7.38 31.33
C ARG A 177 4.58 6.86 32.58
N ALA A 178 5.84 6.47 32.41
CA ALA A 178 6.57 5.65 33.37
C ALA A 178 6.99 6.38 34.67
N PRO A 179 7.46 7.64 34.63
CA PRO A 179 7.97 8.28 35.85
C PRO A 179 6.87 8.61 36.86
N GLU A 180 7.18 8.44 38.15
CA GLU A 180 6.37 9.02 39.24
C GLU A 180 6.56 10.54 39.36
N THR A 181 7.76 11.02 39.02
CA THR A 181 8.10 12.45 38.94
C THR A 181 8.82 12.71 37.63
N HIS A 182 8.22 13.55 36.78
CA HIS A 182 8.91 14.01 35.58
C HIS A 182 10.01 15.00 35.95
N ALA A 183 11.18 14.85 35.33
CA ALA A 183 12.27 15.81 35.45
C ALA A 183 11.84 17.22 34.99
N ASN A 184 11.03 17.27 33.94
CA ASN A 184 10.44 18.50 33.41
C ASN A 184 9.03 18.70 33.98
N GLN A 185 8.89 19.62 34.92
CA GLN A 185 7.62 19.95 35.60
C GLN A 185 6.81 21.01 34.83
N TYR A 186 6.54 20.72 33.55
CA TYR A 186 5.77 21.55 32.64
C TYR A 186 5.19 20.71 31.48
N PRO A 187 4.16 21.13 30.75
CA PRO A 187 3.55 20.36 29.67
C PRO A 187 4.51 19.88 28.56
N TYR A 188 4.20 18.77 27.91
CA TYR A 188 5.05 18.23 26.83
C TYR A 188 4.85 19.00 25.51
N LEU A 189 3.60 19.19 25.10
CA LEU A 189 3.26 19.86 23.85
C LEU A 189 3.59 21.34 23.94
N SER A 190 4.21 21.90 22.88
CA SER A 190 4.66 23.29 22.87
C SER A 190 3.52 24.26 23.12
N VAL A 191 2.37 24.06 22.46
CA VAL A 191 1.19 24.92 22.59
C VAL A 191 0.61 24.88 24.01
N ASN A 192 0.58 23.71 24.66
CA ASN A 192 0.17 23.60 26.06
C ASN A 192 1.22 24.18 27.00
N ARG A 193 2.50 24.12 26.67
CA ARG A 193 3.59 24.64 27.52
C ARG A 193 3.66 26.16 27.50
N ARG A 194 3.64 26.77 26.31
CA ARG A 194 4.02 28.18 26.07
C ARG A 194 2.88 29.18 26.13
N THR A 195 1.64 28.73 26.04
CA THR A 195 0.46 29.58 26.27
C THR A 195 0.44 30.11 27.71
N ASN A 196 -0.09 31.30 27.97
CA ASN A 196 -0.20 31.84 29.34
C ASN A 196 -1.61 31.68 29.92
N MET A 197 -2.48 30.97 29.21
CA MET A 197 -3.87 30.66 29.54
C MET A 197 -4.12 29.14 29.56
N ALA A 198 -5.33 28.73 29.97
CA ALA A 198 -5.75 27.34 29.89
C ALA A 198 -5.79 26.87 28.42
N SER A 199 -5.37 25.63 28.18
CA SER A 199 -5.19 25.11 26.83
C SER A 199 -5.50 23.62 26.70
N LEU A 200 -5.96 23.24 25.52
CA LEU A 200 -6.20 21.85 25.13
C LEU A 200 -5.95 21.65 23.63
N LEU A 201 -5.42 20.49 23.28
CA LEU A 201 -5.33 19.97 21.91
C LEU A 201 -6.29 18.77 21.76
N SER A 202 -7.03 18.69 20.66
CA SER A 202 -7.86 17.52 20.34
C SER A 202 -7.43 16.85 19.03
N GLU A 203 -7.41 15.53 19.04
CA GLU A 203 -7.26 14.69 17.84
C GLU A 203 -8.62 14.09 17.46
N GLY A 204 -9.20 14.56 16.35
CA GLY A 204 -10.51 14.15 15.85
C GLY A 204 -10.45 13.00 14.84
N GLY A 205 -9.97 11.82 15.28
CA GLY A 205 -9.79 10.64 14.43
C GLY A 205 -8.51 10.66 13.59
N TYR A 206 -8.33 9.66 12.73
CA TYR A 206 -7.09 9.46 11.97
C TYR A 206 -7.21 9.87 10.49
N HIS A 207 -6.25 10.66 10.00
CA HIS A 207 -6.18 11.04 8.58
C HIS A 207 -5.35 10.07 7.73
N THR A 208 -4.86 8.97 8.32
CA THR A 208 -4.16 7.87 7.63
C THR A 208 -4.95 6.56 7.69
N ILE A 209 -6.23 6.59 8.05
CA ILE A 209 -7.12 5.41 8.00
C ILE A 209 -8.16 5.66 6.91
N ALA A 210 -8.18 4.80 5.90
CA ALA A 210 -9.03 4.90 4.71
C ALA A 210 -10.48 5.29 5.03
N SER A 211 -11.12 4.53 5.92
CA SER A 211 -12.53 4.72 6.28
C SER A 211 -12.81 6.08 6.92
N GLN A 212 -11.88 6.60 7.73
CA GLN A 212 -12.01 7.89 8.37
C GLN A 212 -11.68 9.05 7.43
N GLN A 213 -10.65 8.87 6.63
CA GLN A 213 -10.18 9.90 5.72
C GLN A 213 -11.19 10.17 4.60
N GLN A 214 -11.82 9.13 4.05
CA GLN A 214 -12.89 9.28 3.06
C GLN A 214 -14.05 10.13 3.59
N LEU A 215 -14.43 9.95 4.86
CA LEU A 215 -15.40 10.81 5.53
C LEU A 215 -14.86 12.24 5.74
N ASN A 216 -13.60 12.38 6.15
CA ASN A 216 -12.96 13.70 6.34
C ASN A 216 -12.85 14.51 5.03
N ILE A 217 -12.80 13.85 3.86
CA ILE A 217 -12.86 14.53 2.56
C ILE A 217 -14.19 15.28 2.40
N ASN A 218 -15.31 14.71 2.83
CA ASN A 218 -16.62 15.35 2.78
C ASN A 218 -16.63 16.65 3.63
N ALA A 219 -17.14 17.74 3.06
CA ALA A 219 -17.17 19.04 3.73
C ALA A 219 -18.11 19.05 4.94
N ASP A 220 -19.29 18.44 4.80
CA ASP A 220 -20.32 18.40 5.83
C ASP A 220 -19.99 17.46 7.00
N TYR A 221 -19.23 16.39 6.77
CA TYR A 221 -18.75 15.53 7.86
C TYR A 221 -17.88 16.31 8.86
N LYS A 222 -17.02 17.20 8.37
CA LYS A 222 -16.19 18.09 9.22
C LYS A 222 -17.03 19.05 10.07
N ARG A 223 -18.28 19.30 9.68
CA ARG A 223 -19.20 20.15 10.44
C ARG A 223 -19.73 19.46 11.70
N LEU A 224 -19.78 18.13 11.72
CA LEU A 224 -20.13 17.36 12.92
C LEU A 224 -19.02 17.48 13.99
N GLU A 225 -17.75 17.39 13.58
CA GLU A 225 -16.61 17.65 14.47
C GLU A 225 -16.65 19.07 15.05
N ALA A 226 -16.89 20.07 14.19
CA ALA A 226 -17.06 21.45 14.62
C ALA A 226 -18.26 21.65 15.55
N PHE A 227 -19.36 20.92 15.34
CA PHE A 227 -20.54 20.96 16.20
C PHE A 227 -20.25 20.41 17.59
N ALA A 228 -19.52 19.30 17.70
CA ALA A 228 -19.07 18.78 18.99
C ALA A 228 -18.18 19.78 19.74
N ALA A 229 -17.26 20.45 19.04
CA ALA A 229 -16.45 21.51 19.63
C ALA A 229 -17.29 22.70 20.09
N PHE A 230 -18.22 23.17 19.25
CA PHE A 230 -19.12 24.29 19.55
C PHE A 230 -19.94 24.07 20.83
N GLN A 231 -20.66 22.95 20.94
CA GLN A 231 -21.44 22.64 22.15
C GLN A 231 -20.56 22.48 23.39
N SER A 232 -19.34 21.95 23.21
CA SER A 232 -18.39 21.80 24.31
C SER A 232 -17.90 23.15 24.82
N ILE A 233 -17.66 24.13 23.93
CA ILE A 233 -17.26 25.49 24.28
C ILE A 233 -18.36 26.17 25.11
N LEU A 234 -19.61 26.08 24.68
CA LEU A 234 -20.73 26.67 25.42
C LEU A 234 -20.89 26.04 26.80
N LYS A 235 -20.85 24.71 26.89
CA LYS A 235 -20.95 24.01 28.17
C LYS A 235 -19.80 24.35 29.11
N PHE A 236 -18.57 24.46 28.60
CA PHE A 236 -17.41 24.91 29.37
C PHE A 236 -17.57 26.35 29.90
N ARG A 237 -18.25 27.20 29.13
CA ARG A 237 -18.62 28.58 29.51
C ARG A 237 -19.86 28.66 30.40
N ASN A 238 -20.45 27.53 30.81
CA ASN A 238 -21.73 27.46 31.52
C ASN A 238 -22.89 28.15 30.77
N MET A 239 -22.82 28.16 29.45
CA MET A 239 -23.86 28.67 28.57
C MET A 239 -24.79 27.54 28.14
N THR A 240 -26.06 27.88 27.90
CA THR A 240 -27.03 26.92 27.37
C THR A 240 -26.74 26.64 25.91
N ASN A 241 -26.70 25.37 25.53
CA ASN A 241 -26.64 25.00 24.11
C ASN A 241 -27.97 25.34 23.44
N PRO A 242 -27.95 26.07 22.31
CA PRO A 242 -29.15 26.25 21.51
C PRO A 242 -29.58 24.91 20.88
N GLU A 243 -30.87 24.78 20.58
CA GLU A 243 -31.36 23.62 19.85
C GLU A 243 -30.78 23.59 18.43
N GLN A 244 -30.04 22.52 18.13
CA GLN A 244 -29.45 22.26 16.81
C GLN A 244 -29.68 20.80 16.50
N THR A 245 -30.28 20.52 15.34
CA THR A 245 -30.66 19.17 14.95
C THR A 245 -29.95 18.80 13.65
N PHE A 246 -29.44 17.58 13.64
CA PHE A 246 -28.81 16.99 12.47
C PHE A 246 -29.53 15.70 12.09
N LEU A 247 -29.64 15.45 10.79
CA LEU A 247 -29.94 14.15 10.22
C LEU A 247 -28.78 13.78 9.31
N ALA A 248 -28.08 12.70 9.63
CA ALA A 248 -26.87 12.29 8.93
C ALA A 248 -26.80 10.78 8.78
N GLY A 249 -26.03 10.30 7.82
CA GLY A 249 -25.79 8.87 7.67
C GLY A 249 -24.80 8.57 6.57
N ILE A 250 -24.43 7.30 6.50
CA ILE A 250 -23.63 6.72 5.43
C ILE A 250 -24.51 5.76 4.64
N ILE A 251 -24.54 5.94 3.32
CA ILE A 251 -25.30 5.10 2.40
C ILE A 251 -24.34 4.11 1.75
N LYS A 252 -24.65 2.82 1.84
CA LYS A 252 -23.77 1.74 1.37
C LYS A 252 -24.46 0.81 0.40
N ASN A 253 -23.69 0.16 -0.46
CA ASN A 253 -24.17 -0.95 -1.27
C ASN A 253 -24.38 -2.18 -0.38
N SER A 254 -25.56 -2.78 -0.46
CA SER A 254 -25.93 -3.95 0.35
C SER A 254 -25.12 -5.21 0.05
N GLU A 255 -24.42 -5.28 -1.09
CA GLU A 255 -23.65 -6.48 -1.48
C GLU A 255 -22.22 -6.49 -0.94
N ASN A 256 -21.56 -5.33 -0.89
CA ASN A 256 -20.13 -5.21 -0.60
C ASN A 256 -19.78 -4.14 0.44
N ASP A 257 -20.77 -3.48 1.05
CA ASP A 257 -20.60 -2.43 2.07
C ASP A 257 -19.82 -1.19 1.62
N VAL A 258 -19.50 -1.07 0.32
CA VAL A 258 -18.85 0.11 -0.26
C VAL A 258 -19.85 1.28 -0.22
N PRO A 259 -19.46 2.46 0.28
CA PRO A 259 -20.32 3.64 0.24
C PRO A 259 -20.75 4.01 -1.19
N ILE A 260 -21.98 4.51 -1.35
CA ILE A 260 -22.53 4.87 -2.65
C ILE A 260 -22.44 6.38 -2.86
N ASP A 261 -21.78 6.76 -3.95
CA ASP A 261 -21.60 8.13 -4.37
C ASP A 261 -22.75 8.62 -5.28
N GLY A 262 -22.99 9.93 -5.32
CA GLY A 262 -24.04 10.53 -6.13
C GLY A 262 -25.48 10.19 -5.73
N VAL A 263 -25.72 9.66 -4.52
CA VAL A 263 -27.07 9.37 -4.02
C VAL A 263 -27.79 10.67 -3.72
N THR A 264 -28.96 10.86 -4.33
CA THR A 264 -29.88 11.95 -4.01
C THR A 264 -30.72 11.55 -2.80
N VAL A 265 -30.54 12.28 -1.70
CA VAL A 265 -31.29 12.16 -0.46
C VAL A 265 -32.27 13.32 -0.36
N LYS A 266 -33.54 13.04 -0.07
CA LYS A 266 -34.59 14.07 0.03
C LYS A 266 -35.34 13.97 1.36
N VAL A 267 -35.54 15.12 1.99
CA VAL A 267 -36.29 15.28 3.25
C VAL A 267 -37.17 16.53 3.16
N GLY A 268 -38.47 16.33 2.97
CA GLY A 268 -39.39 17.43 2.66
C GLY A 268 -38.95 18.16 1.38
N ASP A 269 -38.72 19.47 1.48
CA ASP A 269 -38.24 20.30 0.38
C ASP A 269 -36.70 20.38 0.28
N LYS A 270 -35.98 19.78 1.24
CA LYS A 270 -34.51 19.76 1.24
C LYS A 270 -34.00 18.57 0.44
N THR A 271 -32.94 18.80 -0.34
CA THR A 271 -32.25 17.77 -1.13
C THR A 271 -30.75 17.85 -0.86
N TYR A 272 -30.11 16.70 -0.77
CA TYR A 272 -28.66 16.54 -0.65
C TYR A 272 -28.19 15.49 -1.66
N VAL A 273 -27.02 15.66 -2.26
CA VAL A 273 -26.41 14.66 -3.14
C VAL A 273 -25.07 14.26 -2.54
N THR A 274 -24.85 12.96 -2.33
CA THR A 274 -23.54 12.48 -1.83
C THR A 274 -22.43 12.81 -2.81
N ASP A 275 -21.21 12.93 -2.30
CA ASP A 275 -20.04 13.25 -3.13
C ASP A 275 -19.90 12.28 -4.30
N THR A 276 -19.26 12.74 -5.38
CA THR A 276 -18.92 11.94 -6.57
C THR A 276 -17.45 12.11 -6.90
N TRP A 277 -16.93 11.26 -7.79
CA TRP A 277 -15.59 11.45 -8.32
C TRP A 277 -15.45 12.81 -9.00
N GLU A 278 -16.37 13.19 -9.89
CA GLU A 278 -16.35 14.45 -10.61
C GLU A 278 -16.40 15.68 -9.69
N SER A 279 -17.20 15.61 -8.61
CA SER A 279 -17.39 16.74 -7.71
C SER A 279 -16.25 16.90 -6.70
N THR A 280 -15.74 15.78 -6.17
CA THR A 280 -14.97 15.80 -4.92
C THR A 280 -13.69 14.97 -4.99
N PHE A 281 -13.72 13.74 -5.52
CA PHE A 281 -12.60 12.81 -5.40
C PHE A 281 -11.53 12.93 -6.51
N LYS A 282 -11.87 13.50 -7.66
CA LYS A 282 -10.95 13.71 -8.79
C LYS A 282 -9.67 14.49 -8.45
N LYS A 283 -9.68 15.29 -7.38
CA LYS A 283 -8.50 16.01 -6.90
C LYS A 283 -7.49 15.13 -6.15
N TYR A 284 -7.87 13.92 -5.78
CA TYR A 284 -7.07 12.97 -4.99
C TYR A 284 -6.65 11.74 -5.80
N THR A 285 -7.48 11.28 -6.74
CA THR A 285 -7.21 10.10 -7.56
C THR A 285 -7.81 10.24 -8.96
N ASN A 286 -7.15 9.63 -9.95
CA ASN A 286 -7.69 9.46 -11.30
C ASN A 286 -8.60 8.22 -11.43
N ASN A 287 -8.55 7.31 -10.44
CA ASN A 287 -9.40 6.13 -10.41
C ASN A 287 -10.77 6.49 -9.78
N PRO A 288 -11.87 6.46 -10.55
CA PRO A 288 -13.20 6.83 -10.07
C PRO A 288 -13.77 5.89 -9.00
N ASP A 289 -13.22 4.68 -8.88
CA ASP A 289 -13.73 3.62 -8.00
C ASP A 289 -12.87 3.43 -6.74
N LEU A 290 -11.92 4.34 -6.46
CA LEU A 290 -10.96 4.18 -5.35
C LEU A 290 -11.42 4.86 -4.04
N ILE A 291 -12.19 5.94 -4.13
CA ILE A 291 -12.56 6.77 -2.97
C ILE A 291 -14.07 6.95 -2.98
N HIS A 292 -14.72 6.54 -1.89
CA HIS A 292 -16.16 6.63 -1.69
C HIS A 292 -16.46 7.04 -0.25
N ASN A 293 -17.47 7.90 -0.03
CA ASN A 293 -17.88 8.26 1.33
C ASN A 293 -19.36 8.05 1.63
N GLY A 294 -20.23 8.11 0.62
CA GLY A 294 -21.69 7.95 0.76
C GLY A 294 -22.34 8.78 1.87
N PHE A 295 -21.70 9.87 2.30
CA PHE A 295 -22.11 10.63 3.48
C PHE A 295 -23.07 11.76 3.11
N TYR A 296 -24.11 11.94 3.93
CA TYR A 296 -25.05 13.06 3.82
C TYR A 296 -25.34 13.72 5.16
N LEU A 297 -25.74 15.00 5.09
CA LEU A 297 -26.09 15.82 6.26
C LEU A 297 -27.26 16.76 5.92
N PHE A 298 -28.27 16.79 6.79
CA PHE A 298 -29.27 17.85 6.86
C PHE A 298 -29.26 18.50 8.24
N GLU A 299 -29.53 19.80 8.26
CA GLU A 299 -29.60 20.60 9.49
C GLU A 299 -30.91 21.35 9.61
N GLY A 300 -31.24 21.78 10.82
CA GLY A 300 -32.38 22.67 11.08
C GLY A 300 -33.71 21.99 10.72
N LEU A 301 -33.81 20.69 11.03
CA LEU A 301 -35.06 19.95 11.00
C LEU A 301 -35.73 20.08 12.38
N LYS A 302 -37.05 20.25 12.43
CA LYS A 302 -37.70 20.48 13.72
C LYS A 302 -37.62 19.23 14.61
N ALA A 303 -37.15 19.41 15.84
CA ALA A 303 -37.03 18.34 16.82
C ALA A 303 -38.39 17.69 17.12
N GLY A 304 -38.41 16.37 17.29
CA GLY A 304 -39.61 15.58 17.54
C GLY A 304 -40.49 15.32 16.31
N ASP A 305 -40.24 15.98 15.18
CA ASP A 305 -40.99 15.70 13.95
C ASP A 305 -40.55 14.33 13.37
N ALA A 306 -41.54 13.55 12.95
CA ALA A 306 -41.31 12.36 12.13
C ALA A 306 -41.15 12.81 10.67
N VAL A 307 -39.97 12.60 10.09
CA VAL A 307 -39.65 12.96 8.72
C VAL A 307 -39.48 11.71 7.86
N SER A 308 -40.00 11.77 6.64
CA SER A 308 -39.73 10.76 5.61
C SER A 308 -38.49 11.17 4.83
N VAL A 309 -37.57 10.23 4.66
CA VAL A 309 -36.29 10.39 3.97
C VAL A 309 -36.28 9.42 2.78
N GLU A 310 -36.13 9.98 1.59
CA GLU A 310 -36.08 9.23 0.33
C GLU A 310 -34.64 9.22 -0.20
N PHE A 311 -34.16 8.06 -0.63
CA PHE A 311 -32.84 7.82 -1.17
C PHE A 311 -32.98 7.28 -2.59
N THR A 312 -32.37 7.95 -3.56
CA THR A 312 -32.44 7.60 -4.99
C THR A 312 -31.05 7.71 -5.62
N ALA A 313 -30.68 6.71 -6.41
CA ALA A 313 -29.43 6.69 -7.17
C ALA A 313 -29.61 5.86 -8.44
N THR A 314 -28.94 6.25 -9.52
CA THR A 314 -28.93 5.46 -10.76
C THR A 314 -28.33 4.08 -10.48
N GLY A 315 -28.98 3.02 -10.97
CA GLY A 315 -28.50 1.65 -10.76
C GLY A 315 -28.87 1.03 -9.41
N TYR A 316 -29.71 1.69 -8.60
CA TYR A 316 -30.18 1.20 -7.30
C TYR A 316 -31.70 1.34 -7.14
N GLU A 317 -32.30 0.42 -6.40
CA GLU A 317 -33.70 0.55 -5.98
C GLU A 317 -33.87 1.71 -4.98
N PRO A 318 -34.87 2.59 -5.16
CA PRO A 318 -35.16 3.65 -4.20
C PRO A 318 -35.50 3.10 -2.82
N VAL A 319 -35.00 3.77 -1.78
CA VAL A 319 -35.28 3.43 -0.38
C VAL A 319 -35.99 4.61 0.28
N THR A 320 -37.04 4.34 1.05
CA THR A 320 -37.69 5.35 1.90
C THR A 320 -37.69 4.88 3.34
N LYS A 321 -37.27 5.75 4.27
CA LYS A 321 -37.29 5.51 5.72
C LYS A 321 -37.97 6.65 6.43
N THR A 322 -38.57 6.38 7.58
CA THR A 322 -39.12 7.41 8.46
C THR A 322 -38.31 7.43 9.75
N VAL A 323 -37.89 8.62 10.18
CA VAL A 323 -37.14 8.82 11.43
C VAL A 323 -37.72 9.97 12.22
N VAL A 324 -37.57 9.92 13.55
CA VAL A 324 -37.93 11.05 14.43
C VAL A 324 -36.68 11.85 14.71
N ILE A 325 -36.73 13.16 14.45
CA ILE A 325 -35.59 14.05 14.64
C ILE A 325 -35.30 14.22 16.14
N LYS A 326 -34.09 13.84 16.54
CA LYS A 326 -33.61 13.92 17.92
C LYS A 326 -33.07 15.32 18.24
N SER A 327 -33.28 15.74 19.48
CA SER A 327 -32.69 16.93 20.09
C SER A 327 -32.60 16.70 21.59
N ASN A 328 -31.42 16.90 22.16
CA ASN A 328 -31.19 16.97 23.59
C ASN A 328 -30.04 17.96 23.86
N PRO A 329 -30.32 19.28 23.87
CA PRO A 329 -29.26 20.29 24.00
C PRO A 329 -28.50 20.21 25.34
N ALA A 330 -29.11 19.62 26.38
CA ALA A 330 -28.48 19.38 27.67
C ALA A 330 -27.57 18.13 27.71
N GLY A 331 -27.71 17.24 26.72
CA GLY A 331 -26.97 15.98 26.60
C GLY A 331 -25.60 16.13 25.96
N GLN A 332 -25.15 15.04 25.32
CA GLN A 332 -23.96 15.04 24.47
C GLN A 332 -24.31 15.49 23.05
N SER A 333 -23.31 15.91 22.27
CA SER A 333 -23.53 16.34 20.88
C SER A 333 -24.16 15.25 20.02
N ASN A 334 -23.78 13.99 20.23
CA ASN A 334 -24.39 12.86 19.52
C ASN A 334 -25.89 12.68 19.80
N ASP A 335 -26.41 13.14 20.95
CA ASP A 335 -27.84 13.07 21.28
C ASP A 335 -28.69 14.04 20.45
N ASN A 336 -28.04 14.94 19.72
CA ASN A 336 -28.63 15.93 18.82
C ASN A 336 -28.45 15.54 17.33
N VAL A 337 -27.83 14.39 17.07
CA VAL A 337 -27.66 13.83 15.72
C VAL A 337 -28.57 12.63 15.53
N THR A 338 -29.44 12.71 14.54
CA THR A 338 -30.28 11.61 14.09
C THR A 338 -29.52 10.82 13.04
N TRP A 339 -28.92 9.71 13.44
CA TRP A 339 -28.23 8.81 12.52
C TRP A 339 -29.22 7.92 11.76
N LEU A 340 -29.12 7.95 10.44
CA LEU A 340 -29.87 7.09 9.52
C LEU A 340 -28.91 6.57 8.45
N ASP A 341 -28.17 5.54 8.81
CA ASP A 341 -27.43 4.74 7.83
C ASP A 341 -28.40 3.81 7.11
N ILE A 342 -28.20 3.65 5.80
CA ILE A 342 -29.01 2.75 4.99
C ILE A 342 -28.12 1.98 4.02
N THR A 343 -28.59 0.79 3.65
CA THR A 343 -28.05 0.08 2.50
C THR A 343 -29.01 0.20 1.33
N MET A 344 -28.47 0.33 0.12
CA MET A 344 -29.24 0.25 -1.14
C MET A 344 -28.78 -0.96 -1.93
N THR A 345 -29.72 -1.62 -2.60
CA THR A 345 -29.46 -2.79 -3.42
C THR A 345 -29.39 -2.36 -4.88
N SER A 346 -28.33 -2.76 -5.58
CA SER A 346 -28.21 -2.49 -7.00
C SER A 346 -29.32 -3.23 -7.76
N ASN A 347 -29.87 -2.57 -8.77
CA ASN A 347 -30.85 -3.17 -9.67
C ASN A 347 -30.28 -3.54 -11.05
N ALA A 348 -28.99 -3.31 -11.27
CA ALA A 348 -28.31 -3.76 -12.47
C ALA A 348 -28.14 -5.28 -12.45
N PRO A 349 -28.49 -6.03 -13.50
CA PRO A 349 -28.26 -7.47 -13.53
C PRO A 349 -26.77 -7.80 -13.37
N ALA A 350 -26.48 -8.97 -12.81
CA ALA A 350 -25.11 -9.47 -12.75
C ALA A 350 -24.62 -9.80 -14.16
N LYS A 351 -23.36 -9.51 -14.46
CA LYS A 351 -22.69 -9.84 -15.73
C LYS A 351 -21.27 -10.35 -15.47
N VAL A 352 -20.61 -10.89 -16.49
CA VAL A 352 -19.15 -11.11 -16.40
C VAL A 352 -18.46 -9.76 -16.34
N ALA A 353 -17.72 -9.52 -15.26
CA ALA A 353 -16.88 -8.33 -15.09
C ALA A 353 -15.50 -8.54 -15.72
N SER A 354 -14.91 -9.74 -15.57
CA SER A 354 -13.63 -10.08 -16.17
C SER A 354 -13.43 -11.60 -16.28
N ILE A 355 -12.46 -11.99 -17.10
CA ILE A 355 -11.93 -13.36 -17.18
C ILE A 355 -10.41 -13.32 -17.03
N SER A 356 -9.79 -14.40 -16.53
CA SER A 356 -8.33 -14.50 -16.39
C SER A 356 -7.59 -14.74 -17.71
N VAL A 357 -8.30 -15.07 -18.79
CA VAL A 357 -7.70 -15.43 -20.08
C VAL A 357 -7.46 -14.18 -20.92
N GLU A 358 -6.19 -13.87 -21.19
CA GLU A 358 -5.81 -12.75 -22.07
C GLU A 358 -5.91 -13.12 -23.56
N ASP A 359 -5.43 -14.31 -23.95
CA ASP A 359 -5.55 -14.84 -25.31
C ASP A 359 -6.44 -16.07 -25.35
N THR A 360 -7.69 -15.86 -25.77
CA THR A 360 -8.69 -16.92 -25.93
C THR A 360 -8.34 -17.91 -27.04
N LYS A 361 -7.32 -17.66 -27.87
CA LYS A 361 -6.90 -18.57 -28.95
C LYS A 361 -5.74 -19.49 -28.56
N ALA A 362 -5.17 -19.31 -27.37
CA ALA A 362 -4.02 -20.08 -26.89
C ALA A 362 -4.15 -20.36 -25.39
N VAL A 363 -5.28 -20.95 -24.98
CA VAL A 363 -5.57 -21.22 -23.56
C VAL A 363 -4.74 -22.39 -23.06
N SER A 364 -4.06 -22.19 -21.94
CA SER A 364 -3.28 -23.21 -21.23
C SER A 364 -4.18 -24.31 -20.68
N LEU A 365 -3.74 -25.57 -20.73
CA LEU A 365 -4.41 -26.68 -20.05
C LEU A 365 -4.13 -26.69 -18.55
N VAL A 366 -3.12 -25.94 -18.12
CA VAL A 366 -2.63 -25.92 -16.74
C VAL A 366 -3.40 -24.90 -15.90
N ASP A 367 -3.70 -23.75 -16.48
CA ASP A 367 -4.31 -22.63 -15.76
C ASP A 367 -5.84 -22.69 -15.89
N PRO A 368 -6.60 -22.68 -14.77
CA PRO A 368 -8.04 -22.62 -14.84
C PRO A 368 -8.50 -21.28 -15.41
N ILE A 369 -9.65 -21.29 -16.10
CA ILE A 369 -10.32 -20.06 -16.51
C ILE A 369 -11.08 -19.52 -15.30
N VAL A 370 -10.67 -18.36 -14.81
CA VAL A 370 -11.36 -17.67 -13.72
C VAL A 370 -12.30 -16.65 -14.32
N ILE A 371 -13.59 -16.76 -14.00
CA ILE A 371 -14.65 -15.85 -14.40
C ILE A 371 -15.08 -15.07 -13.15
N THR A 372 -14.93 -13.75 -13.20
CA THR A 372 -15.40 -12.85 -12.12
C THR A 372 -16.66 -12.14 -12.57
N PHE A 373 -17.71 -12.25 -11.77
CA PHE A 373 -18.99 -11.60 -11.96
C PHE A 373 -19.03 -10.23 -11.29
N SER A 374 -19.80 -9.29 -11.86
CA SER A 374 -19.96 -7.94 -11.33
C SER A 374 -20.73 -7.87 -10.01
N ARG A 375 -21.47 -8.93 -9.67
CA ARG A 375 -22.33 -9.04 -8.48
C ARG A 375 -22.31 -10.47 -7.94
N LYS A 376 -22.81 -10.67 -6.72
CA LYS A 376 -22.91 -12.01 -6.12
C LYS A 376 -23.85 -12.90 -6.94
N MET A 377 -23.42 -14.14 -7.17
CA MET A 377 -24.18 -15.11 -7.94
C MET A 377 -24.80 -16.19 -7.04
N ASP A 378 -25.95 -16.70 -7.45
CA ASP A 378 -26.47 -17.97 -6.92
C ASP A 378 -25.70 -19.12 -7.58
N LYS A 379 -24.84 -19.77 -6.79
CA LYS A 379 -23.86 -20.75 -7.27
C LYS A 379 -24.51 -21.93 -7.99
N GLU A 380 -25.59 -22.47 -7.41
CA GLU A 380 -26.31 -23.60 -7.97
C GLU A 380 -26.98 -23.25 -9.31
N SER A 381 -27.51 -22.04 -9.45
CA SER A 381 -28.10 -21.56 -10.71
C SER A 381 -27.08 -21.43 -11.82
N VAL A 382 -25.89 -20.89 -11.52
CA VAL A 382 -24.81 -20.73 -12.50
C VAL A 382 -24.25 -22.09 -12.91
N GLU A 383 -24.05 -23.01 -11.97
CA GLU A 383 -23.61 -24.38 -12.26
C GLU A 383 -24.60 -25.12 -13.17
N LYS A 384 -25.91 -24.94 -12.95
CA LYS A 384 -26.97 -25.48 -13.85
C LYS A 384 -27.00 -24.79 -15.21
N ALA A 385 -26.65 -23.51 -15.28
CA ALA A 385 -26.62 -22.71 -16.50
C ALA A 385 -25.36 -22.95 -17.34
N PHE A 386 -24.30 -23.46 -16.73
CA PHE A 386 -23.01 -23.67 -17.37
C PHE A 386 -23.05 -24.85 -18.34
N SER A 387 -22.49 -24.66 -19.53
CA SER A 387 -22.29 -25.71 -20.51
C SER A 387 -21.04 -25.45 -21.34
N ILE A 388 -20.46 -26.52 -21.88
CA ILE A 388 -19.34 -26.47 -22.81
C ILE A 388 -19.62 -27.47 -23.94
N ASP A 389 -19.31 -27.08 -25.19
CA ASP A 389 -19.55 -27.94 -26.35
C ASP A 389 -18.45 -29.00 -26.54
N ASN A 390 -18.54 -29.76 -27.64
CA ASN A 390 -17.49 -30.69 -28.08
C ASN A 390 -17.09 -31.77 -27.07
N ASP A 391 -18.04 -32.16 -26.23
CA ASP A 391 -17.89 -33.10 -25.11
C ASP A 391 -16.73 -32.69 -24.16
N GLY A 392 -16.52 -31.37 -23.98
CA GLY A 392 -15.51 -30.85 -23.07
C GLY A 392 -15.81 -31.23 -21.62
N GLU A 393 -14.82 -31.78 -20.93
CA GLU A 393 -14.90 -32.07 -19.50
C GLU A 393 -14.22 -30.96 -18.71
N VAL A 394 -14.96 -30.32 -17.80
CA VAL A 394 -14.44 -29.29 -16.90
C VAL A 394 -14.95 -29.51 -15.47
N THR A 395 -14.21 -28.99 -14.49
CA THR A 395 -14.67 -28.95 -13.09
C THR A 395 -14.92 -27.51 -12.67
N LEU A 396 -16.06 -27.25 -12.06
CA LEU A 396 -16.45 -25.92 -11.57
C LEU A 396 -16.14 -25.79 -10.07
N THR A 397 -15.38 -24.78 -9.66
CA THR A 397 -15.08 -24.50 -8.25
C THR A 397 -15.23 -23.01 -7.96
N TRP A 398 -16.01 -22.66 -6.93
CA TRP A 398 -16.18 -21.27 -6.51
C TRP A 398 -15.05 -20.81 -5.58
N ILE A 399 -14.41 -19.69 -5.93
CA ILE A 399 -13.42 -19.01 -5.07
C ILE A 399 -14.14 -18.21 -3.97
N ASN A 400 -15.21 -17.51 -4.35
CA ASN A 400 -16.09 -16.77 -3.44
C ASN A 400 -17.48 -16.61 -4.10
N ASP A 401 -18.33 -15.68 -3.67
CA ASP A 401 -19.67 -15.51 -4.26
C ASP A 401 -19.70 -14.73 -5.59
N TYR A 402 -18.55 -14.21 -6.04
CA TYR A 402 -18.38 -13.44 -7.28
C TYR A 402 -17.52 -14.17 -8.31
N THR A 403 -16.75 -15.18 -7.91
CA THR A 403 -15.69 -15.70 -8.77
C THR A 403 -15.76 -17.22 -8.90
N LEU A 404 -15.92 -17.67 -10.13
CA LEU A 404 -15.95 -19.07 -10.55
C LEU A 404 -14.63 -19.45 -11.22
N SER A 405 -14.02 -20.54 -10.77
CA SER A 405 -12.86 -21.19 -11.40
C SER A 405 -13.35 -22.38 -12.23
N VAL A 406 -12.92 -22.45 -13.50
CA VAL A 406 -13.23 -23.51 -14.44
C VAL A 406 -11.94 -24.26 -14.75
N ASP A 407 -11.80 -25.46 -14.21
CA ASP A 407 -10.68 -26.37 -14.49
C ASP A 407 -10.82 -26.95 -15.89
N VAL A 408 -9.86 -26.61 -16.76
CA VAL A 408 -9.80 -26.99 -18.17
C VAL A 408 -8.77 -28.08 -18.46
N SER A 409 -8.17 -28.69 -17.44
CA SER A 409 -7.07 -29.66 -17.57
C SER A 409 -7.40 -30.92 -18.37
N LYS A 410 -8.69 -31.25 -18.52
CA LYS A 410 -9.17 -32.40 -19.30
C LYS A 410 -9.55 -32.06 -20.75
N LEU A 411 -9.42 -30.80 -21.18
CA LEU A 411 -9.68 -30.41 -22.55
C LEU A 411 -8.57 -30.89 -23.50
N VAL A 412 -8.85 -30.92 -24.79
CA VAL A 412 -7.93 -31.46 -25.81
C VAL A 412 -7.09 -30.32 -26.42
N PRO A 413 -5.75 -30.46 -26.52
CA PRO A 413 -4.88 -29.49 -27.20
C PRO A 413 -5.35 -29.15 -28.62
N LEU A 414 -5.11 -27.90 -29.06
CA LEU A 414 -5.48 -27.36 -30.38
C LEU A 414 -6.98 -27.40 -30.74
N LYS A 415 -7.85 -27.86 -29.83
CA LYS A 415 -9.30 -27.91 -30.06
C LYS A 415 -9.96 -26.63 -29.58
N THR A 416 -10.96 -26.17 -30.33
CA THR A 416 -11.81 -25.03 -29.95
C THR A 416 -13.04 -25.51 -29.18
N TYR A 417 -13.36 -24.82 -28.09
CA TYR A 417 -14.55 -25.03 -27.26
C TYR A 417 -15.34 -23.73 -27.11
N ASN A 418 -16.65 -23.85 -26.97
CA ASN A 418 -17.53 -22.74 -26.62
C ASN A 418 -18.14 -23.00 -25.24
N ILE A 419 -17.75 -22.16 -24.28
CA ILE A 419 -18.36 -22.11 -22.96
C ILE A 419 -19.59 -21.21 -23.05
N LYS A 420 -20.72 -21.67 -22.52
CA LYS A 420 -21.97 -20.91 -22.37
C LYS A 420 -22.40 -20.89 -20.91
N ILE A 421 -22.83 -19.73 -20.43
CA ILE A 421 -23.63 -19.58 -19.21
C ILE A 421 -25.01 -19.10 -19.63
N ASP A 422 -26.04 -19.93 -19.42
CA ASP A 422 -27.42 -19.61 -19.78
C ASP A 422 -28.00 -18.47 -18.92
N GLY A 423 -28.25 -17.32 -19.56
CA GLY A 423 -28.69 -16.11 -18.86
C GLY A 423 -30.08 -16.21 -18.25
N SER A 424 -30.91 -17.11 -18.77
CA SER A 424 -32.27 -17.34 -18.28
C SER A 424 -32.30 -18.22 -17.03
N VAL A 425 -31.23 -18.99 -16.77
CA VAL A 425 -31.10 -19.90 -15.62
C VAL A 425 -30.24 -19.28 -14.53
N ALA A 426 -29.07 -18.71 -14.89
CA ALA A 426 -28.15 -18.08 -13.96
C ALA A 426 -28.77 -16.83 -13.32
N LYS A 427 -28.58 -16.66 -12.01
CA LYS A 427 -29.22 -15.59 -11.23
C LYS A 427 -28.27 -14.92 -10.25
N ASN A 428 -28.52 -13.65 -9.97
CA ASN A 428 -27.95 -12.96 -8.82
C ASN A 428 -28.57 -13.52 -7.51
N SER A 429 -27.74 -13.78 -6.50
CA SER A 429 -28.19 -14.44 -5.25
C SER A 429 -29.02 -13.54 -4.33
N GLN A 430 -28.92 -12.22 -4.47
CA GLN A 430 -29.65 -11.28 -3.60
C GLN A 430 -31.02 -10.91 -4.17
N THR A 431 -31.09 -10.66 -5.48
CA THR A 431 -32.27 -10.09 -6.16
C THR A 431 -33.04 -11.10 -6.99
N ASN A 432 -32.50 -12.30 -7.22
CA ASN A 432 -33.00 -13.29 -8.17
C ASN A 432 -33.14 -12.76 -9.61
N GLN A 433 -32.51 -11.62 -9.94
CA GLN A 433 -32.48 -11.10 -11.30
C GLN A 433 -31.76 -12.10 -12.23
N PRO A 434 -32.28 -12.34 -13.44
CA PRO A 434 -31.58 -13.11 -14.46
C PRO A 434 -30.21 -12.49 -14.80
N PHE A 435 -29.28 -13.33 -15.20
CA PHE A 435 -27.93 -12.95 -15.58
C PHE A 435 -27.91 -12.23 -16.94
N ASP A 436 -27.13 -11.15 -17.03
CA ASP A 436 -26.92 -10.37 -18.26
C ASP A 436 -25.63 -10.83 -18.93
N GLY A 437 -25.75 -11.86 -19.78
CA GLY A 437 -24.60 -12.48 -20.42
C GLY A 437 -23.99 -11.67 -21.57
N ASN A 438 -24.73 -10.75 -22.19
CA ASN A 438 -24.22 -9.89 -23.26
C ASN A 438 -23.73 -8.51 -22.76
N GLY A 439 -24.04 -8.16 -21.51
CA GLY A 439 -23.63 -6.93 -20.84
C GLY A 439 -24.42 -5.68 -21.25
N ASP A 440 -25.61 -5.83 -21.85
CA ASP A 440 -26.43 -4.72 -22.36
C ASP A 440 -27.29 -4.02 -21.29
N GLY A 441 -27.28 -4.54 -20.07
CA GLY A 441 -28.05 -4.04 -18.93
C GLY A 441 -29.38 -4.76 -18.73
N ASN A 442 -29.75 -5.73 -19.57
CA ASN A 442 -30.94 -6.57 -19.42
C ASN A 442 -30.55 -8.02 -19.11
N GLY A 443 -31.16 -8.60 -18.09
CA GLY A 443 -30.92 -10.00 -17.73
C GLY A 443 -31.73 -10.96 -18.60
N GLY A 444 -31.16 -12.14 -18.88
CA GLY A 444 -31.81 -13.26 -19.56
C GLY A 444 -31.00 -13.79 -20.75
N ASP A 445 -30.04 -13.02 -21.25
CA ASP A 445 -29.21 -13.37 -22.39
C ASP A 445 -27.97 -14.18 -21.99
N ASP A 446 -27.58 -15.09 -22.87
CA ASP A 446 -26.45 -16.00 -22.63
C ASP A 446 -25.10 -15.26 -22.67
N TYR A 447 -24.17 -15.68 -21.80
CA TYR A 447 -22.76 -15.37 -21.98
C TYR A 447 -22.12 -16.50 -22.79
N THR A 448 -21.33 -16.14 -23.81
CA THR A 448 -20.58 -17.09 -24.63
C THR A 448 -19.11 -16.72 -24.69
N LEU A 449 -18.24 -17.69 -24.42
CA LEU A 449 -16.79 -17.55 -24.51
C LEU A 449 -16.23 -18.67 -25.39
N SER A 450 -15.65 -18.29 -26.54
CA SER A 450 -14.97 -19.23 -27.42
C SER A 450 -13.49 -19.28 -27.05
N ILE A 451 -12.98 -20.47 -26.74
CA ILE A 451 -11.58 -20.72 -26.40
C ILE A 451 -10.95 -21.73 -27.35
N THR A 452 -9.68 -21.57 -27.69
CA THR A 452 -8.87 -22.59 -28.37
C THR A 452 -7.70 -22.96 -27.48
N MET A 453 -7.55 -24.26 -27.21
CA MET A 453 -6.48 -24.75 -26.36
C MET A 453 -5.14 -24.63 -27.08
N LYS A 454 -4.09 -24.29 -26.33
CA LYS A 454 -2.71 -24.26 -26.82
C LYS A 454 -2.29 -25.65 -27.36
N GLU A 455 -1.25 -25.66 -28.17
CA GLU A 455 -0.52 -26.90 -28.48
C GLU A 455 -0.03 -27.58 -27.19
N ALA A 456 0.03 -28.91 -27.20
CA ALA A 456 0.52 -29.67 -26.07
C ALA A 456 1.97 -29.25 -25.75
N ASP A 457 2.26 -29.05 -24.47
CA ASP A 457 3.64 -28.81 -24.06
C ASP A 457 4.45 -30.11 -24.16
N THR A 458 5.54 -30.07 -24.92
CA THR A 458 6.45 -31.21 -25.11
C THR A 458 7.85 -30.92 -24.61
N THR A 459 8.07 -29.75 -24.01
CA THR A 459 9.37 -29.31 -23.51
C THR A 459 9.39 -29.43 -22.00
N PRO A 460 10.39 -30.10 -21.40
CA PRO A 460 10.57 -30.06 -19.96
C PRO A 460 10.95 -28.68 -19.46
N ALA A 461 10.62 -28.41 -18.20
CA ALA A 461 11.05 -27.23 -17.48
C ALA A 461 12.56 -27.01 -17.57
N GLN A 462 12.97 -25.78 -17.85
CA GLN A 462 14.35 -25.37 -17.98
C GLN A 462 14.77 -24.51 -16.81
N VAL A 463 15.99 -24.73 -16.30
CA VAL A 463 16.57 -23.85 -15.28
C VAL A 463 16.89 -22.50 -15.91
N VAL A 464 16.33 -21.42 -15.36
CA VAL A 464 16.54 -20.03 -15.83
C VAL A 464 17.47 -19.22 -14.93
N SER A 465 17.55 -19.57 -13.64
CA SER A 465 18.43 -18.86 -12.70
C SER A 465 18.88 -19.77 -11.56
N THR A 466 20.07 -19.51 -11.01
CA THR A 466 20.55 -20.12 -9.78
C THR A 466 21.08 -19.05 -8.83
N ASP A 467 20.99 -19.32 -7.54
CA ASP A 467 21.71 -18.58 -6.51
C ASP A 467 22.37 -19.59 -5.57
N PRO A 468 23.69 -19.57 -5.34
CA PRO A 468 24.68 -18.74 -6.01
C PRO A 468 24.65 -18.92 -7.53
N ALA A 469 25.07 -17.88 -8.25
CA ALA A 469 25.14 -17.93 -9.71
C ALA A 469 26.08 -19.07 -10.16
N ILE A 470 25.79 -19.67 -11.32
CA ILE A 470 26.65 -20.67 -11.95
C ILE A 470 28.07 -20.11 -12.09
N ASP A 471 29.05 -20.87 -11.61
CA ASP A 471 30.46 -20.47 -11.60
C ASP A 471 30.72 -19.14 -10.85
N GLY A 472 29.83 -18.79 -9.92
CA GLY A 472 29.88 -17.58 -9.11
C GLY A 472 30.44 -17.76 -7.71
N ASP A 473 30.57 -16.64 -7.01
CA ASP A 473 31.05 -16.56 -5.64
C ASP A 473 29.89 -16.28 -4.68
N VAL A 474 29.82 -17.02 -3.58
CA VAL A 474 29.05 -16.63 -2.40
C VAL A 474 29.79 -15.49 -1.71
N ALA A 475 29.09 -14.38 -1.50
CA ALA A 475 29.59 -13.25 -0.74
C ALA A 475 28.72 -13.01 0.50
N TYR A 476 29.36 -12.64 1.60
CA TYR A 476 28.74 -12.10 2.80
C TYR A 476 27.85 -13.06 3.60
N THR A 477 27.97 -14.37 3.36
CA THR A 477 27.35 -15.41 4.19
C THR A 477 28.17 -16.69 4.17
N LEU A 478 28.25 -17.37 5.32
CA LEU A 478 28.85 -18.70 5.42
C LEU A 478 27.82 -19.81 5.14
N ARG A 479 26.53 -19.48 5.14
CA ARG A 479 25.44 -20.43 4.94
C ARG A 479 24.47 -19.88 3.91
N PRO A 480 24.82 -19.92 2.60
CA PRO A 480 23.94 -19.46 1.53
C PRO A 480 22.69 -20.34 1.40
N VAL A 481 21.68 -19.87 0.69
CA VAL A 481 20.57 -20.71 0.20
C VAL A 481 20.91 -21.10 -1.23
N VAL A 482 20.89 -22.40 -1.54
CA VAL A 482 21.03 -22.83 -2.94
C VAL A 482 19.65 -22.79 -3.58
N ARG A 483 19.43 -21.83 -4.47
CA ARG A 483 18.23 -21.63 -5.28
C ARG A 483 18.44 -22.17 -6.69
N VAL A 484 17.45 -22.89 -7.20
CA VAL A 484 17.31 -23.24 -8.62
C VAL A 484 15.90 -22.85 -9.08
N GLU A 485 15.82 -21.94 -10.04
CA GLU A 485 14.56 -21.43 -10.60
C GLU A 485 14.33 -22.03 -11.98
N TYR A 486 13.10 -22.52 -12.21
CA TYR A 486 12.62 -23.04 -13.49
C TYR A 486 11.71 -22.03 -14.19
N ASP A 487 11.67 -22.05 -15.52
CA ASP A 487 10.77 -21.20 -16.33
C ASP A 487 9.28 -21.54 -16.19
N GLU A 488 8.96 -22.72 -15.69
CA GLU A 488 7.58 -23.18 -15.48
C GLU A 488 7.38 -23.94 -14.16
N ILE A 489 6.16 -24.46 -13.97
CA ILE A 489 5.77 -25.17 -12.77
C ILE A 489 6.14 -26.65 -12.85
N ILE A 490 6.90 -27.12 -11.87
CA ILE A 490 7.17 -28.53 -11.58
C ILE A 490 5.99 -29.11 -10.79
N ASP A 491 5.48 -30.27 -11.20
CA ASP A 491 4.55 -31.11 -10.43
C ASP A 491 5.28 -31.72 -9.22
N TRP A 492 5.42 -30.92 -8.18
CA TRP A 492 6.25 -31.26 -7.03
C TRP A 492 5.58 -32.29 -6.11
N ASN A 493 6.30 -33.36 -5.81
CA ASN A 493 5.92 -34.35 -4.83
C ASN A 493 7.00 -34.48 -3.76
N GLU A 494 6.73 -33.94 -2.57
CA GLU A 494 7.69 -33.92 -1.46
C GLU A 494 8.28 -35.31 -1.14
N ASP A 495 7.43 -36.35 -1.09
CA ASP A 495 7.85 -37.73 -0.78
C ASP A 495 8.81 -38.33 -1.82
N LYS A 496 8.72 -37.89 -3.08
CA LYS A 496 9.54 -38.39 -4.19
C LYS A 496 10.74 -37.51 -4.50
N ASN A 497 10.64 -36.21 -4.24
CA ASN A 497 11.57 -35.21 -4.76
C ASN A 497 12.44 -34.55 -3.68
N ALA A 498 12.18 -34.78 -2.38
CA ALA A 498 12.94 -34.14 -1.30
C ALA A 498 14.47 -34.42 -1.32
N ASP A 499 14.91 -35.52 -1.92
CA ASP A 499 16.33 -35.89 -2.05
C ASP A 499 16.90 -35.63 -3.46
N CYS A 500 16.21 -34.84 -4.30
CA CYS A 500 16.61 -34.63 -5.69
C CYS A 500 17.84 -33.72 -5.83
N MET A 501 18.22 -32.99 -4.78
CA MET A 501 19.38 -32.08 -4.80
C MET A 501 20.48 -32.56 -3.84
N THR A 502 21.73 -32.56 -4.31
CA THR A 502 22.91 -32.86 -3.50
C THR A 502 23.99 -31.81 -3.70
N VAL A 503 24.74 -31.51 -2.63
CA VAL A 503 25.86 -30.58 -2.66
C VAL A 503 27.12 -31.26 -2.13
N ILE A 504 28.21 -31.23 -2.91
CA ILE A 504 29.48 -31.86 -2.55
C ILE A 504 30.68 -30.92 -2.73
N ASP A 505 31.77 -31.19 -2.01
CA ASP A 505 33.09 -30.54 -2.22
C ASP A 505 34.02 -31.42 -3.09
N PRO A 506 35.22 -30.95 -3.50
CA PRO A 506 36.13 -31.71 -4.36
C PRO A 506 36.68 -32.97 -3.69
N GLU A 507 36.65 -33.04 -2.37
CA GLU A 507 37.02 -34.23 -1.59
C GLU A 507 35.88 -35.27 -1.53
N GLY A 508 34.69 -34.95 -2.05
CA GLY A 508 33.52 -35.82 -2.05
C GLY A 508 32.72 -35.79 -0.74
N ASN A 509 32.98 -34.84 0.15
CA ASN A 509 32.15 -34.64 1.34
C ASN A 509 30.78 -34.10 0.93
N THR A 510 29.73 -34.54 1.62
CA THR A 510 28.35 -34.12 1.38
C THR A 510 27.88 -33.14 2.45
N TYR A 511 27.04 -32.18 2.05
CA TYR A 511 26.56 -31.12 2.93
C TYR A 511 25.05 -31.21 3.10
N ALA A 512 24.61 -31.60 4.31
CA ALA A 512 23.21 -31.79 4.64
C ALA A 512 22.43 -30.48 4.69
N GLY A 513 21.14 -30.57 4.36
CA GLY A 513 20.22 -29.44 4.35
C GLY A 513 18.78 -29.89 4.15
N THR A 514 17.87 -28.92 4.10
CA THR A 514 16.46 -29.13 3.80
C THR A 514 16.15 -28.54 2.42
N LEU A 515 15.61 -29.35 1.52
CA LEU A 515 15.10 -28.90 0.23
C LEU A 515 13.64 -28.50 0.37
N THR A 516 13.25 -27.41 -0.28
CA THR A 516 11.86 -26.98 -0.38
C THR A 516 11.54 -26.56 -1.81
N HIS A 517 10.26 -26.62 -2.16
CA HIS A 517 9.72 -26.13 -3.41
C HIS A 517 8.66 -25.06 -3.14
N SER A 518 8.60 -24.08 -4.04
CA SER A 518 7.55 -23.06 -4.05
C SER A 518 7.26 -22.64 -5.49
N VAL A 519 6.01 -22.31 -5.77
CA VAL A 519 5.60 -21.68 -7.03
C VAL A 519 5.40 -20.19 -6.78
N VAL A 520 6.14 -19.37 -7.51
CA VAL A 520 6.10 -17.90 -7.37
C VAL A 520 5.90 -17.30 -8.76
N ASN A 521 4.76 -16.65 -8.98
CA ASN A 521 4.44 -15.99 -10.27
C ASN A 521 4.71 -16.90 -11.49
N GLY A 522 4.16 -18.12 -11.46
CA GLY A 522 4.23 -19.10 -12.55
C GLY A 522 5.52 -19.92 -12.66
N ALA A 523 6.53 -19.63 -11.84
CA ALA A 523 7.82 -20.32 -11.87
C ALA A 523 8.03 -21.19 -10.63
N SER A 524 8.61 -22.38 -10.81
CA SER A 524 9.06 -23.22 -9.69
C SER A 524 10.43 -22.81 -9.18
N VAL A 525 10.55 -22.71 -7.87
CA VAL A 525 11.79 -22.37 -7.17
C VAL A 525 12.11 -23.47 -6.17
N LEU A 526 13.21 -24.17 -6.41
CA LEU A 526 13.82 -25.09 -5.45
C LEU A 526 14.79 -24.32 -4.56
N GLN A 527 14.72 -24.54 -3.25
CA GLN A 527 15.58 -23.88 -2.26
C GLN A 527 16.13 -24.89 -1.27
N TYR A 528 17.45 -25.04 -1.25
CA TYR A 528 18.16 -25.93 -0.35
C TYR A 528 18.85 -25.12 0.75
N PHE A 529 18.39 -25.32 1.97
CA PHE A 529 18.87 -24.66 3.17
C PHE A 529 19.87 -25.56 3.89
N PHE A 530 21.14 -25.19 3.94
CA PHE A 530 22.14 -25.99 4.66
C PHE A 530 21.85 -26.03 6.17
N SER A 531 22.11 -27.17 6.79
CA SER A 531 21.96 -27.36 8.25
C SER A 531 23.06 -26.66 9.05
N GLU A 532 24.23 -26.44 8.44
CA GLU A 532 25.41 -25.84 9.06
C GLU A 532 26.11 -24.88 8.08
N ASP A 533 27.04 -24.08 8.60
CA ASP A 533 27.86 -23.19 7.77
C ASP A 533 28.77 -24.01 6.85
N LEU A 534 28.90 -23.58 5.60
CA LEU A 534 29.85 -24.16 4.67
C LEU A 534 31.28 -23.79 5.05
N PRO A 535 32.26 -24.68 4.84
CA PRO A 535 33.66 -24.33 5.01
C PRO A 535 34.05 -23.18 4.07
N LEU A 536 34.91 -22.31 4.59
CA LEU A 536 35.45 -21.19 3.85
C LEU A 536 36.30 -21.67 2.67
N ASP A 537 36.32 -20.85 1.61
CA ASP A 537 37.28 -20.96 0.51
C ASP A 537 37.31 -22.35 -0.11
N LYS A 538 36.12 -22.87 -0.47
CA LYS A 538 35.93 -24.14 -1.16
C LYS A 538 35.07 -23.98 -2.41
N CYS A 539 35.28 -24.85 -3.39
CA CYS A 539 34.37 -25.04 -4.52
C CYS A 539 33.30 -26.08 -4.16
N PHE A 540 32.05 -25.84 -4.51
CA PHE A 540 30.95 -26.78 -4.29
C PHE A 540 30.28 -27.12 -5.60
N LEU A 541 29.93 -28.40 -5.79
CA LEU A 541 29.13 -28.89 -6.91
C LEU A 541 27.72 -29.21 -6.42
N VAL A 542 26.73 -28.53 -6.98
CA VAL A 542 25.31 -28.81 -6.82
C VAL A 542 24.88 -29.72 -7.96
N THR A 543 24.15 -30.79 -7.64
CA THR A 543 23.52 -31.69 -8.61
C THR A 543 22.04 -31.80 -8.30
N VAL A 544 21.19 -31.55 -9.30
CA VAL A 544 19.76 -31.82 -9.30
C VAL A 544 19.52 -33.03 -10.20
N LYS A 545 18.98 -34.12 -9.63
CA LYS A 545 18.67 -35.36 -10.34
C LYS A 545 17.65 -35.11 -11.48
N PRO A 546 17.71 -35.89 -12.57
CA PRO A 546 16.68 -35.83 -13.61
C PRO A 546 15.32 -36.33 -13.08
N GLY A 547 14.25 -36.07 -13.82
CA GLY A 547 12.94 -36.67 -13.58
C GLY A 547 11.99 -35.82 -12.74
N LEU A 548 12.24 -34.51 -12.61
CA LEU A 548 11.21 -33.59 -12.15
C LEU A 548 10.23 -33.41 -13.31
N ALA A 549 8.94 -33.70 -13.09
CA ALA A 549 7.92 -33.52 -14.11
C ALA A 549 7.39 -32.09 -14.07
N ASP A 550 7.19 -31.46 -15.22
CA ASP A 550 6.32 -30.28 -15.32
C ASP A 550 4.83 -30.69 -15.19
N LEU A 551 3.92 -29.70 -15.23
CA LEU A 551 2.47 -29.95 -15.16
C LEU A 551 1.90 -30.67 -16.41
N SER A 552 2.67 -30.80 -17.50
CA SER A 552 2.34 -31.58 -18.69
C SER A 552 2.96 -32.99 -18.70
N GLY A 553 3.77 -33.32 -17.69
CA GLY A 553 4.45 -34.60 -17.52
C GLY A 553 5.80 -34.73 -18.23
N ASN A 554 6.36 -33.66 -18.83
CA ASN A 554 7.70 -33.74 -19.41
C ASN A 554 8.75 -33.74 -18.29
N LEU A 555 9.78 -34.58 -18.45
CA LEU A 555 10.77 -34.84 -17.40
C LEU A 555 12.06 -34.06 -17.61
N THR A 556 12.54 -33.36 -16.58
CA THR A 556 13.81 -32.66 -16.61
C THR A 556 15.01 -33.61 -16.77
N GLU A 557 16.06 -33.12 -17.41
CA GLU A 557 17.38 -33.76 -17.39
C GLU A 557 18.14 -33.43 -16.09
N GLU A 558 19.26 -34.11 -15.87
CA GLU A 558 20.13 -33.81 -14.73
C GLU A 558 20.73 -32.41 -14.91
N PHE A 559 20.67 -31.59 -13.88
CA PHE A 559 21.25 -30.25 -13.87
C PHE A 559 22.38 -30.16 -12.84
N ARG A 560 23.53 -29.63 -13.26
CA ARG A 560 24.69 -29.44 -12.39
C ARG A 560 25.23 -28.03 -12.53
N PHE A 561 25.64 -27.45 -11.41
CA PHE A 561 26.41 -26.22 -11.39
C PHE A 561 27.30 -26.16 -10.17
N ARG A 562 28.27 -25.26 -10.17
CA ARG A 562 29.19 -25.07 -9.06
C ARG A 562 29.27 -23.62 -8.65
N PHE A 563 29.74 -23.39 -7.43
CA PHE A 563 30.01 -22.07 -6.87
C PHE A 563 31.17 -22.13 -5.88
N LEU A 564 31.76 -20.98 -5.55
CA LEU A 564 32.75 -20.85 -4.48
C LEU A 564 32.08 -20.34 -3.21
N SER A 565 32.32 -20.96 -2.06
CA SER A 565 31.85 -20.43 -0.75
C SER A 565 32.55 -19.12 -0.41
N GLU A 566 32.07 -18.39 0.60
CA GLU A 566 32.78 -17.22 1.13
C GLU A 566 34.22 -17.63 1.54
N TYR A 567 35.22 -16.82 1.22
CA TYR A 567 36.63 -17.09 1.56
C TYR A 567 37.09 -16.30 2.77
N ARG A 568 36.45 -15.17 3.05
CA ARG A 568 36.85 -14.29 4.13
C ARG A 568 36.26 -14.79 5.44
N PRO A 569 37.09 -14.98 6.48
CA PRO A 569 36.58 -15.17 7.83
C PRO A 569 35.74 -13.97 8.30
N VAL A 570 34.72 -14.24 9.10
CA VAL A 570 33.98 -13.19 9.81
C VAL A 570 34.85 -12.66 10.95
N VAL A 571 35.10 -11.35 10.95
CA VAL A 571 35.82 -10.63 12.02
C VAL A 571 34.86 -10.22 13.12
N GLU A 572 33.70 -9.69 12.73
CA GLU A 572 32.65 -9.23 13.64
C GLU A 572 31.29 -9.41 12.96
N SER A 573 30.26 -9.76 13.74
CA SER A 573 28.89 -9.85 13.26
C SER A 573 27.93 -9.37 14.34
N THR A 574 26.90 -8.63 13.95
CA THR A 574 25.83 -8.14 14.81
C THR A 574 24.49 -8.41 14.18
N ASP A 575 23.60 -9.10 14.90
CA ASP A 575 22.19 -9.19 14.55
C ASP A 575 21.50 -7.86 14.87
N LEU A 576 20.93 -7.22 13.86
CA LEU A 576 20.25 -5.93 14.01
C LEU A 576 18.76 -6.13 14.24
N LEU A 577 18.13 -6.95 13.40
CA LEU A 577 16.70 -7.28 13.50
C LEU A 577 16.48 -8.74 13.11
N PRO A 578 15.79 -9.55 13.93
CA PRO A 578 15.44 -10.93 13.54
C PRO A 578 14.40 -10.96 12.42
N LEU A 579 13.49 -9.98 12.38
CA LEU A 579 12.39 -9.87 11.41
C LEU A 579 11.47 -11.10 11.42
N ASP A 580 11.26 -11.71 12.59
CA ASP A 580 10.33 -12.82 12.82
C ASP A 580 8.91 -12.33 13.18
N ASN A 581 8.73 -11.01 13.27
CA ASN A 581 7.50 -10.27 13.50
C ASN A 581 7.63 -8.82 12.97
N VAL A 582 6.57 -8.02 13.12
CA VAL A 582 6.51 -6.62 12.60
C VAL A 582 6.53 -5.55 13.69
N THR A 583 6.92 -5.91 14.92
CA THR A 583 6.97 -4.96 16.05
C THR A 583 7.90 -3.80 15.71
N GLY A 584 7.39 -2.59 15.88
CA GLY A 584 8.15 -1.36 15.65
C GLY A 584 8.01 -0.77 14.26
N PHE A 585 7.54 -1.55 13.28
CA PHE A 585 7.19 -1.04 11.95
C PHE A 585 5.82 -0.37 11.97
N TRP A 586 5.62 0.56 11.04
CA TRP A 586 4.34 1.19 10.81
C TRP A 586 3.53 0.39 9.79
N ALA A 587 2.35 0.89 9.44
CA ALA A 587 1.68 0.39 8.25
C ALA A 587 2.39 0.95 6.99
N PRO A 588 2.29 0.28 5.82
CA PRO A 588 2.97 0.72 4.60
C PRO A 588 2.69 2.17 4.20
N ASP A 589 1.51 2.69 4.52
CA ASP A 589 1.08 4.07 4.26
C ASP A 589 1.34 5.04 5.43
N GLY A 590 1.73 4.54 6.60
CA GLY A 590 1.83 5.30 7.83
C GLY A 590 3.01 6.27 7.90
N SER A 591 3.99 6.15 7.02
CA SER A 591 5.23 6.95 7.09
C SER A 591 5.09 8.41 6.65
N GLY A 592 3.96 8.78 6.03
CA GLY A 592 3.75 10.08 5.38
C GLY A 592 4.65 10.33 4.15
N SER A 593 5.50 9.36 3.80
CA SER A 593 6.43 9.43 2.66
C SER A 593 6.21 8.29 1.66
N SER A 594 5.37 7.32 1.98
CA SER A 594 4.87 6.34 1.01
C SER A 594 3.88 6.99 0.04
N SER A 595 3.84 6.54 -1.20
CA SER A 595 3.06 7.19 -2.26
C SER A 595 2.63 6.21 -3.34
N GLY A 596 1.49 6.50 -3.97
CA GLY A 596 0.95 5.72 -5.08
C GLY A 596 0.39 4.35 -4.71
N LEU A 597 -0.25 4.18 -3.54
CA LEU A 597 -0.75 2.88 -3.06
C LEU A 597 -2.27 2.73 -3.26
N THR A 598 -2.73 1.53 -3.59
CA THR A 598 -4.14 1.10 -3.53
C THR A 598 -4.42 0.51 -2.14
N GLN A 599 -4.88 1.35 -1.21
CA GLN A 599 -4.82 1.10 0.24
C GLN A 599 -5.27 -0.28 0.75
N GLU A 600 -6.37 -0.84 0.22
CA GLU A 600 -6.97 -2.06 0.79
C GLU A 600 -6.10 -3.32 0.61
N ALA A 601 -5.17 -3.31 -0.35
CA ALA A 601 -4.31 -4.44 -0.66
C ALA A 601 -2.91 -4.35 -0.01
N ASN A 602 -2.57 -3.22 0.61
CA ASN A 602 -1.24 -2.99 1.17
C ASN A 602 -1.20 -3.36 2.67
N SER A 603 -0.20 -4.14 3.10
CA SER A 603 -0.07 -4.55 4.50
C SER A 603 1.36 -4.92 4.90
N PHE A 604 1.75 -4.70 6.15
CA PHE A 604 3.00 -5.21 6.70
C PHE A 604 2.70 -6.13 7.90
N THR A 605 2.85 -7.45 7.70
CA THR A 605 2.38 -8.45 8.66
C THR A 605 3.41 -9.55 8.90
N ARG A 606 3.24 -10.34 9.96
CA ARG A 606 4.07 -11.54 10.18
C ARG A 606 3.61 -12.68 9.27
N ALA A 607 4.55 -13.39 8.66
CA ALA A 607 4.31 -14.62 7.92
C ALA A 607 5.03 -15.83 8.55
N ASN A 608 4.50 -17.04 8.32
CA ASN A 608 5.09 -18.30 8.78
C ASN A 608 5.96 -18.93 7.68
N ILE A 609 6.82 -18.11 7.08
CA ILE A 609 7.86 -18.54 6.15
C ILE A 609 9.16 -17.89 6.59
N GLY A 610 10.26 -18.64 6.54
CA GLY A 610 11.54 -18.21 7.06
C GLY A 610 12.67 -18.79 6.25
N VAL A 611 13.86 -18.17 6.36
CA VAL A 611 15.04 -18.66 5.63
C VAL A 611 15.66 -19.89 6.29
N ARG A 612 15.26 -20.24 7.54
CA ARG A 612 15.81 -21.36 8.30
C ARG A 612 14.81 -21.94 9.31
N PRO A 613 14.98 -23.20 9.76
CA PRO A 613 14.20 -23.77 10.86
C PRO A 613 14.25 -22.96 12.17
N GLU A 614 15.41 -22.38 12.50
CA GLU A 614 15.60 -21.52 13.68
C GLU A 614 14.99 -20.12 13.54
N SER A 615 14.68 -19.71 12.31
CA SER A 615 14.03 -18.44 11.97
C SER A 615 12.81 -18.72 11.09
N PRO A 616 11.76 -19.39 11.60
CA PRO A 616 10.67 -19.93 10.79
C PRO A 616 9.66 -18.87 10.31
N ASN A 617 9.86 -17.61 10.70
CA ASN A 617 8.93 -16.52 10.46
C ASN A 617 9.63 -15.35 9.79
N SER A 618 8.87 -14.54 9.07
CA SER A 618 9.35 -13.34 8.38
C SER A 618 8.40 -12.17 8.57
N ALA A 619 8.90 -10.96 8.28
CA ALA A 619 8.09 -9.78 8.07
C ALA A 619 7.68 -9.72 6.59
N CYS A 620 6.40 -9.59 6.30
CA CYS A 620 5.81 -9.70 4.97
C CYS A 620 5.26 -8.34 4.53
N LEU A 621 5.70 -7.84 3.37
CA LEU A 621 5.13 -6.67 2.71
C LEU A 621 4.21 -7.07 1.56
N LYS A 622 2.91 -6.92 1.85
CA LYS A 622 1.77 -6.66 0.97
C LYS A 622 1.91 -5.38 0.16
N TYR A 623 2.23 -5.38 -1.14
CA TYR A 623 2.23 -4.12 -1.90
C TYR A 623 1.31 -4.15 -3.11
N ASP A 624 0.65 -3.02 -3.35
CA ASP A 624 -0.20 -2.77 -4.52
C ASP A 624 -0.17 -1.27 -4.84
N PHE A 625 0.41 -0.94 -5.99
CA PHE A 625 0.61 0.42 -6.48
C PHE A 625 -0.49 0.81 -7.46
N ASP A 626 -1.06 2.02 -7.29
CA ASP A 626 -2.08 2.60 -8.17
C ASP A 626 -1.45 3.07 -9.49
N PRO A 627 -1.64 2.38 -10.64
CA PRO A 627 -1.00 2.73 -11.91
C PRO A 627 -1.37 4.12 -12.44
N ASP A 628 -2.49 4.65 -11.94
CA ASP A 628 -3.10 5.92 -12.33
C ASP A 628 -2.84 7.04 -11.32
N PHE A 629 -1.98 6.80 -10.32
CA PHE A 629 -1.63 7.79 -9.31
C PHE A 629 -1.08 9.08 -9.91
N ALA A 630 -1.78 10.20 -9.67
CA ALA A 630 -1.57 11.45 -10.38
C ALA A 630 -0.16 12.07 -10.21
N ALA A 631 0.51 11.84 -9.07
CA ALA A 631 1.82 12.42 -8.80
C ALA A 631 2.99 11.66 -9.47
N GLY A 632 2.75 10.45 -10.00
CA GLY A 632 3.76 9.67 -10.73
C GLY A 632 4.93 9.16 -9.88
N VAL A 633 4.72 8.97 -8.57
CA VAL A 633 5.72 8.43 -7.64
C VAL A 633 5.12 7.25 -6.89
N TRP A 634 5.77 6.09 -6.96
CA TRP A 634 5.34 4.84 -6.35
C TRP A 634 6.43 4.29 -5.44
N GLN A 635 6.21 4.40 -4.13
CA GLN A 635 7.19 3.98 -3.14
C GLN A 635 6.54 3.64 -1.80
N ILE A 636 7.13 2.68 -1.09
CA ILE A 636 6.79 2.36 0.28
C ILE A 636 8.04 2.58 1.13
N ARG A 637 7.91 3.44 2.14
CA ARG A 637 8.91 3.60 3.20
C ARG A 637 8.35 2.94 4.45
N GLU A 638 8.68 1.68 4.64
CA GLU A 638 8.22 0.90 5.79
C GLU A 638 9.06 1.28 7.02
N TYR A 639 8.56 2.26 7.77
CA TYR A 639 9.34 2.98 8.79
C TYR A 639 9.40 2.21 10.10
N HIS A 640 10.61 2.05 10.63
CA HIS A 640 10.82 1.43 11.93
C HIS A 640 10.94 2.51 13.01
N SER A 641 9.92 2.61 13.86
CA SER A 641 9.78 3.63 14.90
C SER A 641 10.30 3.21 16.28
N SER A 642 10.50 1.90 16.49
CA SER A 642 10.95 1.38 17.78
C SER A 642 12.47 1.18 17.80
N GLN A 643 13.11 1.37 18.95
CA GLN A 643 14.54 1.12 19.17
C GLN A 643 15.53 1.95 18.32
N ASN A 644 16.65 2.32 18.94
CA ASN A 644 17.76 2.94 18.22
C ASN A 644 18.65 1.83 17.67
N ILE A 645 18.35 1.33 16.46
CA ILE A 645 19.21 0.38 15.75
C ILE A 645 20.35 1.18 15.11
N ASP A 646 21.37 1.45 15.92
CA ASP A 646 22.50 2.30 15.57
C ASP A 646 23.72 1.44 15.19
N GLY A 647 24.37 1.78 14.09
CA GLY A 647 25.70 1.30 13.74
C GLY A 647 26.79 2.26 14.21
N THR A 648 27.96 1.71 14.54
CA THR A 648 29.12 2.47 15.06
C THR A 648 30.25 2.61 14.04
N THR A 649 30.20 1.84 12.95
CA THR A 649 31.15 1.89 11.85
C THR A 649 30.45 1.66 10.51
N LYS A 650 31.02 2.19 9.42
CA LYS A 650 30.64 1.84 8.04
C LYS A 650 31.57 0.81 7.41
N ASP A 651 32.59 0.37 8.14
CA ASP A 651 33.51 -0.68 7.74
C ASP A 651 32.87 -2.06 7.95
N GLY A 652 32.03 -2.46 7.00
CA GLY A 652 31.30 -3.71 7.01
C GLY A 652 30.11 -3.69 6.05
N VAL A 653 29.35 -4.78 6.06
CA VAL A 653 28.28 -5.05 5.12
C VAL A 653 26.97 -5.21 5.87
N LEU A 654 25.98 -4.40 5.48
CA LEU A 654 24.61 -4.56 5.93
C LEU A 654 23.93 -5.61 5.07
N THR A 655 23.30 -6.60 5.70
CA THR A 655 22.64 -7.70 4.99
C THR A 655 21.24 -7.95 5.54
N PHE A 656 20.35 -8.50 4.70
CA PHE A 656 19.09 -9.11 5.11
C PHE A 656 18.66 -10.13 4.07
N TRP A 657 17.94 -11.17 4.48
CA TRP A 657 17.32 -12.10 3.54
C TRP A 657 16.02 -11.53 3.02
N LEU A 658 15.85 -11.58 1.70
CA LEU A 658 14.61 -11.22 1.03
C LEU A 658 14.11 -12.42 0.22
N TYR A 659 12.89 -12.85 0.51
CA TYR A 659 12.15 -13.72 -0.39
C TYR A 659 11.52 -12.85 -1.47
N GLY A 660 12.08 -12.91 -2.68
CA GLY A 660 11.64 -12.13 -3.82
C GLY A 660 10.44 -12.76 -4.54
N ASP A 661 9.69 -11.92 -5.24
CA ASP A 661 8.53 -12.29 -6.05
C ASP A 661 8.81 -12.20 -7.57
N GLY A 662 10.02 -11.84 -7.98
CA GLY A 662 10.36 -11.60 -9.39
C GLY A 662 9.69 -10.37 -9.98
N SER A 663 9.23 -9.43 -9.16
CA SER A 663 8.50 -8.24 -9.59
C SER A 663 9.33 -7.19 -10.34
N ASN A 664 10.66 -7.31 -10.35
CA ASN A 664 11.59 -6.29 -10.85
C ASN A 664 11.50 -4.92 -10.16
N ASN A 665 10.66 -4.77 -9.12
CA ASN A 665 10.68 -3.60 -8.24
C ASN A 665 12.04 -3.50 -7.54
N SER A 666 12.34 -2.36 -6.93
CA SER A 666 13.61 -2.15 -6.23
C SER A 666 13.42 -2.06 -4.72
N VAL A 667 14.29 -2.70 -3.95
CA VAL A 667 14.25 -2.76 -2.49
C VAL A 667 15.56 -2.31 -1.85
N SER A 668 15.50 -1.78 -0.64
CA SER A 668 16.68 -1.47 0.16
C SER A 668 16.37 -1.43 1.66
N ALA A 669 17.40 -1.56 2.49
CA ALA A 669 17.39 -1.04 3.85
C ALA A 669 17.90 0.41 3.81
N ALA A 670 17.08 1.36 4.27
CA ALA A 670 17.45 2.76 4.33
C ALA A 670 18.10 3.10 5.68
N LEU A 671 19.22 3.82 5.62
CA LEU A 671 19.99 4.25 6.78
C LEU A 671 19.97 5.77 6.92
N ARG A 672 19.84 6.25 8.14
CA ARG A 672 19.98 7.65 8.52
C ARG A 672 21.39 7.93 9.01
N VAL A 673 22.04 8.94 8.46
CA VAL A 673 23.37 9.37 8.89
C VAL A 673 23.32 9.93 10.32
N ARG A 674 24.34 9.63 11.13
CA ARG A 674 24.49 10.23 12.46
C ARG A 674 25.84 10.92 12.61
N THR A 675 25.83 12.22 12.92
CA THR A 675 27.04 13.00 13.20
C THR A 675 26.86 13.76 14.51
N ASN A 676 27.82 13.65 15.43
CA ASN A 676 27.76 14.29 16.76
C ASN A 676 26.44 14.03 17.51
N ASN A 677 25.93 12.79 17.44
CA ASN A 677 24.64 12.36 18.00
C ASN A 677 23.41 13.10 17.44
N LYS A 678 23.55 13.82 16.31
CA LYS A 678 22.42 14.40 15.57
C LYS A 678 22.06 13.53 14.37
N ASN A 679 20.79 13.56 14.02
CA ASN A 679 20.23 12.87 12.88
C ASN A 679 20.42 13.69 11.61
N GLY A 680 21.06 13.09 10.60
CA GLY A 680 21.24 13.64 9.26
C GLY A 680 20.20 13.10 8.26
N GLY A 681 20.57 13.12 6.98
CA GLY A 681 19.77 12.64 5.87
C GLY A 681 19.67 11.12 5.78
N ILE A 682 18.74 10.63 4.98
CA ILE A 682 18.47 9.20 4.77
C ILE A 682 19.06 8.75 3.44
N LYS A 683 19.73 7.60 3.44
CA LYS A 683 20.43 6.96 2.32
C LYS A 683 19.91 5.56 2.10
N TYR A 684 19.93 5.11 0.85
CA TYR A 684 19.54 3.75 0.50
C TYR A 684 20.36 3.26 -0.69
N ASN A 685 20.52 1.94 -0.80
CA ASN A 685 21.10 1.27 -1.95
C ASN A 685 20.04 0.35 -2.57
N LEU A 686 19.36 0.81 -3.62
CA LEU A 686 18.30 0.04 -4.28
C LEU A 686 18.88 -1.18 -4.98
N LYS A 687 18.29 -2.35 -4.73
CA LYS A 687 18.56 -3.61 -5.41
C LYS A 687 17.29 -4.09 -6.13
N PRO A 688 17.38 -4.54 -7.39
CA PRO A 688 16.22 -5.08 -8.09
C PRO A 688 15.79 -6.43 -7.49
N ILE A 689 14.48 -6.68 -7.44
CA ILE A 689 13.86 -7.95 -7.07
C ILE A 689 13.56 -8.73 -8.35
N ASN A 690 14.60 -9.04 -9.10
CA ASN A 690 14.53 -9.79 -10.37
C ASN A 690 14.68 -11.31 -10.17
N TYR A 691 14.40 -11.78 -8.96
CA TYR A 691 14.52 -13.17 -8.53
C TYR A 691 13.30 -13.57 -7.70
N ARG A 692 13.06 -14.88 -7.65
CA ARG A 692 11.99 -15.47 -6.85
C ARG A 692 12.59 -16.30 -5.71
N GLY A 693 11.97 -16.33 -4.55
CA GLY A 693 12.50 -17.06 -3.38
C GLY A 693 13.59 -16.29 -2.62
N TRP A 694 14.16 -16.93 -1.59
CA TRP A 694 15.16 -16.33 -0.70
C TRP A 694 16.45 -15.99 -1.43
N HIS A 695 16.92 -14.77 -1.20
CA HIS A 695 18.19 -14.23 -1.66
C HIS A 695 18.76 -13.30 -0.59
N LEU A 696 20.09 -13.25 -0.46
CA LEU A 696 20.75 -12.35 0.47
C LEU A 696 20.95 -10.97 -0.16
N VAL A 697 20.19 -9.99 0.30
CA VAL A 697 20.41 -8.59 -0.06
C VAL A 697 21.56 -8.04 0.78
N SER A 698 22.51 -7.37 0.13
CA SER A 698 23.69 -6.81 0.79
C SER A 698 24.01 -5.39 0.34
N TRP A 699 24.57 -4.60 1.25
CA TRP A 699 25.08 -3.26 1.02
C TRP A 699 26.39 -3.05 1.79
N ASN A 700 27.52 -2.97 1.07
CA ASN A 700 28.80 -2.60 1.66
C ASN A 700 28.84 -1.08 1.89
N LEU A 701 28.78 -0.66 3.15
CA LEU A 701 28.61 0.75 3.52
C LEU A 701 29.86 1.60 3.23
N ALA A 702 31.02 0.99 3.00
CA ALA A 702 32.26 1.69 2.71
C ALA A 702 32.48 1.92 1.21
N SER A 703 32.00 1.03 0.35
CA SER A 703 32.36 1.00 -1.08
C SER A 703 31.20 1.09 -2.06
N ASP A 704 30.00 0.64 -1.69
CA ASP A 704 28.89 0.61 -2.63
C ASP A 704 28.30 2.01 -2.83
N GLU A 705 27.90 2.29 -4.07
CA GLU A 705 27.15 3.51 -4.39
C GLU A 705 25.79 3.51 -3.69
N TYR A 706 25.29 4.68 -3.31
CA TYR A 706 23.97 4.83 -2.70
C TYR A 706 23.31 6.12 -3.17
N GLN A 707 22.02 6.24 -2.87
CA GLN A 707 21.18 7.36 -3.24
C GLN A 707 20.74 8.14 -2.00
N HIS A 708 20.41 9.42 -2.21
CA HIS A 708 19.93 10.33 -1.18
C HIS A 708 18.40 10.39 -1.21
N PHE A 709 17.75 9.89 -0.16
CA PHE A 709 16.31 10.13 0.04
C PHE A 709 16.06 11.53 0.59
N THR A 710 16.83 11.92 1.61
CA THR A 710 16.83 13.26 2.21
C THR A 710 18.25 13.67 2.56
N GLY A 711 18.50 14.99 2.61
CA GLY A 711 19.81 15.55 2.95
C GLY A 711 20.90 15.29 1.90
N THR A 712 21.99 16.03 2.00
CA THR A 712 23.16 15.94 1.09
C THR A 712 24.42 15.43 1.77
N ASP A 713 24.33 15.08 3.04
CA ASP A 713 25.38 14.48 3.85
C ASP A 713 25.70 13.05 3.42
N GLU A 714 26.97 12.64 3.43
CA GLU A 714 27.40 11.29 3.05
C GLU A 714 27.24 10.28 4.22
N ILE A 715 27.26 8.98 3.91
CA ILE A 715 27.25 7.95 4.95
C ILE A 715 28.50 8.04 5.84
N ALA A 716 28.26 8.15 7.14
CA ALA A 716 29.28 8.27 8.18
C ALA A 716 29.45 6.94 8.92
N ASP A 717 30.50 6.84 9.75
CA ASP A 717 30.73 5.65 10.59
C ASP A 717 29.54 5.38 11.50
N LYS A 718 28.91 6.42 12.04
CA LYS A 718 27.68 6.29 12.81
C LYS A 718 26.47 6.46 11.90
N TRP A 719 25.57 5.51 11.97
CA TRP A 719 24.33 5.49 11.20
C TRP A 719 23.21 4.85 12.03
N ARG A 720 21.98 4.94 11.56
CA ARG A 720 20.79 4.35 12.18
C ARG A 720 19.91 3.71 11.13
N PHE A 721 19.41 2.50 11.36
CA PHE A 721 18.38 1.93 10.51
C PHE A 721 17.10 2.77 10.58
N ASP A 722 16.57 3.12 9.41
CA ASP A 722 15.39 3.98 9.28
C ASP A 722 14.18 3.20 8.79
N SER A 723 14.30 2.46 7.69
CA SER A 723 13.17 1.80 7.04
C SER A 723 13.62 0.70 6.07
N PHE A 724 12.71 -0.21 5.73
CA PHE A 724 12.78 -0.87 4.43
C PHE A 724 12.13 0.04 3.38
N PHE A 725 12.73 0.09 2.20
CA PHE A 725 12.30 0.99 1.13
C PHE A 725 12.04 0.19 -0.13
N LEU A 726 10.80 0.21 -0.62
CA LEU A 726 10.38 -0.36 -1.89
C LEU A 726 10.08 0.76 -2.88
N LYS A 727 10.54 0.63 -4.11
CA LYS A 727 10.32 1.61 -5.18
C LYS A 727 9.84 0.91 -6.46
N HIS A 728 8.81 1.47 -7.05
CA HIS A 728 8.31 1.13 -8.38
C HIS A 728 8.58 2.29 -9.35
N GLU A 729 9.09 1.95 -10.52
CA GLU A 729 9.31 2.80 -11.67
C GLU A 729 8.39 2.26 -12.76
N LYS A 730 7.53 3.10 -13.34
CA LYS A 730 6.49 2.74 -14.33
C LYS A 730 7.11 2.14 -15.62
N ALA A 731 7.62 0.93 -15.49
CA ALA A 731 8.37 0.17 -16.48
C ALA A 731 7.61 -1.14 -16.76
N PRO A 732 7.49 -1.57 -18.03
CA PRO A 732 6.68 -2.72 -18.40
C PRO A 732 7.01 -4.02 -17.67
N GLU A 733 8.27 -4.20 -17.26
CA GLU A 733 8.77 -5.36 -16.55
C GLU A 733 8.46 -5.37 -15.05
N GLN A 734 8.01 -4.24 -14.48
CA GLN A 734 7.75 -4.13 -13.05
C GLN A 734 6.30 -4.46 -12.70
N ALA A 735 6.12 -5.35 -11.74
CA ALA A 735 4.79 -5.70 -11.24
C ALA A 735 4.25 -4.58 -10.34
N TRP A 736 3.00 -4.17 -10.59
CA TRP A 736 2.29 -3.17 -9.78
C TRP A 736 1.93 -3.69 -8.39
N LYS A 737 1.83 -5.00 -8.22
CA LYS A 737 1.44 -5.65 -6.97
C LYS A 737 2.20 -6.94 -6.77
N GLY A 738 2.39 -7.33 -5.51
CA GLY A 738 3.09 -8.54 -5.13
C GLY A 738 3.26 -8.67 -3.62
N GLU A 739 4.06 -9.65 -3.22
CA GLU A 739 4.30 -9.98 -1.82
C GLU A 739 5.76 -10.41 -1.64
N ILE A 740 6.47 -9.73 -0.74
CA ILE A 740 7.89 -10.01 -0.45
C ILE A 740 8.09 -10.18 1.05
N TYR A 741 9.13 -10.94 1.43
CA TYR A 741 9.38 -11.29 2.83
C TYR A 741 10.80 -10.95 3.26
N PHE A 742 10.94 -10.26 4.39
CA PHE A 742 12.20 -9.87 4.99
C PHE A 742 12.51 -10.78 6.19
N ASN A 743 13.74 -11.28 6.26
CA ASN A 743 14.19 -12.08 7.39
C ASN A 743 15.64 -11.76 7.76
N GLN A 744 15.95 -11.78 9.07
CA GLN A 744 17.29 -11.67 9.64
C GLN A 744 18.19 -10.58 9.01
N MET A 745 18.09 -9.34 9.52
CA MET A 745 18.98 -8.25 9.16
C MET A 745 20.21 -8.21 10.07
N GLN A 746 21.41 -8.13 9.47
CA GLN A 746 22.69 -8.18 10.16
C GLN A 746 23.64 -7.10 9.66
N PHE A 747 24.66 -6.80 10.46
CA PHE A 747 25.86 -6.09 10.03
C PHE A 747 27.08 -6.98 10.26
N VAL A 748 27.83 -7.24 9.20
CA VAL A 748 28.93 -8.21 9.22
C VAL A 748 30.20 -7.58 8.67
N LYS A 749 31.30 -7.74 9.40
CA LYS A 749 32.64 -7.36 8.96
C LYS A 749 33.43 -8.61 8.63
N PHE A 750 33.98 -8.66 7.43
CA PHE A 750 34.82 -9.74 6.93
C PHE A 750 36.28 -9.33 6.95
N ASP A 751 37.18 -10.31 7.00
CA ASP A 751 38.62 -10.06 6.85
C ASP A 751 38.96 -9.82 5.37
N ASP A 752 38.92 -8.56 4.96
CA ASP A 752 39.24 -8.15 3.59
C ASP A 752 40.74 -8.33 3.24
N THR A 753 41.58 -8.79 4.18
CA THR A 753 42.97 -9.20 3.89
C THR A 753 43.08 -10.66 3.47
N ALA A 754 42.02 -11.47 3.63
CA ALA A 754 42.02 -12.85 3.17
C ALA A 754 42.16 -12.93 1.65
N VAL A 755 42.76 -14.01 1.16
CA VAL A 755 43.02 -14.24 -0.26
C VAL A 755 42.36 -15.54 -0.67
N ARG A 756 41.50 -15.47 -1.69
CA ARG A 756 40.86 -16.63 -2.33
C ARG A 756 41.90 -17.65 -2.79
N LYS A 757 41.74 -18.91 -2.39
CA LYS A 757 42.58 -20.03 -2.87
C LYS A 757 41.78 -21.05 -3.67
N ALA A 758 40.51 -21.30 -3.31
CA ALA A 758 39.67 -22.19 -4.09
C ALA A 758 39.44 -21.62 -5.49
N VAL A 759 39.37 -22.53 -6.46
CA VAL A 759 39.09 -22.20 -7.85
C VAL A 759 38.01 -23.12 -8.39
N LEU A 760 37.25 -22.63 -9.35
CA LEU A 760 36.17 -23.41 -9.97
C LEU A 760 36.67 -24.75 -10.53
N HIS A 761 37.92 -24.79 -11.00
CA HIS A 761 38.58 -25.98 -11.55
C HIS A 761 38.97 -27.05 -10.51
N ASP A 762 38.74 -26.83 -9.22
CA ASP A 762 38.92 -27.86 -8.20
C ASP A 762 38.02 -29.09 -8.46
N PHE A 763 36.89 -28.89 -9.14
CA PHE A 763 36.20 -29.96 -9.88
C PHE A 763 36.73 -30.03 -11.31
N SER A 764 37.31 -31.18 -11.71
CA SER A 764 37.71 -31.46 -13.09
C SER A 764 36.52 -31.26 -14.03
N SER A 765 36.73 -30.48 -15.10
CA SER A 765 35.71 -30.00 -16.07
C SER A 765 34.40 -30.79 -16.03
N VAL A 766 33.37 -30.16 -15.46
CA VAL A 766 31.99 -30.65 -15.55
C VAL A 766 31.60 -30.53 -17.03
N GLU A 767 31.75 -31.63 -17.78
CA GLU A 767 31.86 -31.64 -19.25
C GLU A 767 30.59 -31.22 -20.02
N THR A 768 29.48 -30.94 -19.34
CA THR A 768 28.33 -30.24 -19.92
C THR A 768 27.58 -29.47 -18.84
N LEU A 769 28.10 -28.30 -18.44
CA LEU A 769 27.27 -27.27 -17.80
C LEU A 769 26.36 -26.70 -18.90
N LYS A 770 25.13 -27.20 -19.04
CA LYS A 770 24.10 -26.46 -19.79
C LYS A 770 23.84 -25.18 -19.00
N SER A 771 24.49 -24.09 -19.39
CA SER A 771 24.15 -22.77 -18.85
C SER A 771 22.68 -22.48 -19.13
N ALA A 772 21.98 -21.92 -18.15
CA ALA A 772 20.58 -21.49 -18.25
C ALA A 772 20.28 -20.58 -19.45
N ASP A 773 21.30 -19.99 -20.06
CA ASP A 773 21.21 -19.11 -21.23
C ASP A 773 21.74 -19.73 -22.53
N GLY A 774 22.02 -21.04 -22.59
CA GLY A 774 22.54 -21.68 -23.80
C GLY A 774 23.93 -21.19 -24.24
N GLY A 775 24.75 -20.74 -23.30
CA GLY A 775 26.14 -20.32 -23.48
C GLY A 775 26.25 -18.89 -23.97
N ILE A 776 25.17 -18.11 -23.84
CA ILE A 776 25.10 -16.79 -24.45
C ILE A 776 26.05 -15.81 -23.73
N VAL A 777 27.09 -15.37 -24.43
CA VAL A 777 28.02 -14.33 -24.00
C VAL A 777 27.84 -13.10 -24.88
N VAL A 778 27.40 -11.99 -24.30
CA VAL A 778 27.28 -10.68 -24.97
C VAL A 778 28.40 -9.76 -24.50
N ARG A 779 29.12 -9.14 -25.43
CA ARG A 779 30.18 -8.15 -25.15
C ARG A 779 30.01 -6.92 -26.02
N SER A 780 30.13 -5.74 -25.42
CA SER A 780 30.28 -4.49 -26.17
C SER A 780 31.76 -4.28 -26.50
N LEU A 781 32.09 -4.11 -27.78
CA LEU A 781 33.45 -3.90 -28.29
C LEU A 781 33.48 -2.61 -29.13
N GLY A 782 33.34 -1.46 -28.47
CA GLY A 782 33.29 -0.16 -29.12
C GLY A 782 32.04 0.00 -29.99
N ASP A 783 32.21 -0.08 -31.31
CA ASP A 783 31.15 0.14 -32.30
C ASP A 783 30.36 -1.12 -32.67
N VAL A 784 30.60 -2.23 -31.98
CA VAL A 784 29.89 -3.50 -32.20
C VAL A 784 29.51 -4.19 -30.89
N VAL A 785 28.38 -4.88 -30.92
CA VAL A 785 28.00 -5.89 -29.93
C VAL A 785 28.37 -7.26 -30.49
N SER A 786 29.24 -7.96 -29.79
CA SER A 786 29.63 -9.34 -30.09
C SER A 786 28.80 -10.29 -29.24
N VAL A 787 28.21 -11.30 -29.86
CA VAL A 787 27.45 -12.35 -29.20
C VAL A 787 28.06 -13.71 -29.56
N LYS A 788 28.18 -14.59 -28.58
CA LYS A 788 28.50 -16.01 -28.75
C LYS A 788 27.45 -16.84 -28.03
N ALA A 789 27.07 -18.00 -28.54
CA ALA A 789 26.20 -18.97 -27.89
C ALA A 789 26.67 -20.41 -28.18
N ASP A 790 26.23 -21.39 -27.39
CA ASP A 790 26.53 -22.81 -27.61
C ASP A 790 25.66 -23.38 -28.75
N GLY A 791 24.43 -22.89 -28.90
CA GLY A 791 23.50 -23.17 -30.00
C GLY A 791 23.50 -22.12 -31.11
N ASN A 792 22.73 -22.32 -32.20
CA ASN A 792 22.63 -21.26 -33.22
C ASN A 792 21.89 -20.06 -32.66
N ILE A 793 22.45 -18.87 -32.87
CA ILE A 793 21.80 -17.62 -32.54
C ILE A 793 20.67 -17.40 -33.55
N ARG A 794 19.44 -17.43 -33.04
CA ARG A 794 18.20 -17.19 -33.79
C ARG A 794 18.00 -15.69 -34.00
N SER A 795 18.21 -14.89 -32.96
CA SER A 795 18.15 -13.42 -33.08
C SER A 795 19.04 -12.73 -32.06
N VAL A 796 19.54 -11.56 -32.44
CA VAL A 796 20.11 -10.54 -31.55
C VAL A 796 19.35 -9.26 -31.81
N ASN A 797 18.59 -8.77 -30.82
CA ASN A 797 17.77 -7.56 -30.92
C ASN A 797 18.29 -6.53 -29.93
N VAL A 798 18.58 -5.32 -30.39
CA VAL A 798 19.05 -4.21 -29.56
C VAL A 798 17.93 -3.20 -29.41
N TYR A 799 17.54 -2.93 -28.17
CA TYR A 799 16.50 -1.96 -27.81
C TYR A 799 17.13 -0.73 -27.17
N ASN A 800 16.60 0.45 -27.45
CA ASN A 800 16.91 1.66 -26.68
C ASN A 800 16.12 1.69 -25.36
N ALA A 801 16.44 2.64 -24.49
CA ALA A 801 15.77 2.80 -23.18
C ALA A 801 14.25 3.08 -23.26
N SER A 802 13.71 3.43 -24.43
CA SER A 802 12.26 3.58 -24.67
C SER A 802 11.58 2.31 -25.18
N GLY A 803 12.31 1.18 -25.26
CA GLY A 803 11.79 -0.10 -25.76
C GLY A 803 11.72 -0.21 -27.29
N ALA A 804 12.20 0.78 -28.03
CA ALA A 804 12.25 0.70 -29.49
C ALA A 804 13.45 -0.13 -29.94
N MET A 805 13.22 -1.11 -30.82
CA MET A 805 14.29 -1.88 -31.43
C MET A 805 15.07 -0.99 -32.40
N VAL A 806 16.36 -0.83 -32.15
CA VAL A 806 17.27 0.06 -32.90
C VAL A 806 18.29 -0.68 -33.75
N ALA A 807 18.52 -1.97 -33.48
CA ALA A 807 19.31 -2.85 -34.34
C ALA A 807 18.89 -4.31 -34.16
N SER A 808 19.09 -5.14 -35.18
CA SER A 808 18.82 -6.57 -35.10
C SER A 808 19.74 -7.39 -36.01
N ALA A 809 19.99 -8.65 -35.66
CA ALA A 809 20.65 -9.63 -36.53
C ALA A 809 20.07 -11.03 -36.35
N THR A 810 20.09 -11.83 -37.42
CA THR A 810 19.62 -13.24 -37.49
C THR A 810 20.71 -14.12 -38.11
N PRO A 811 21.84 -14.35 -37.42
CA PRO A 811 23.07 -14.87 -38.02
C PRO A 811 23.03 -16.36 -38.34
N ALA A 812 22.14 -17.13 -37.69
CA ALA A 812 22.04 -18.59 -37.85
C ALA A 812 23.37 -19.35 -37.66
N GLY A 813 24.18 -18.90 -36.69
CA GLY A 813 25.43 -19.53 -36.27
C GLY A 813 25.73 -19.25 -34.80
N GLN A 814 26.80 -19.84 -34.27
CA GLN A 814 27.17 -19.72 -32.84
C GLN A 814 27.77 -18.36 -32.45
N THR A 815 28.02 -17.47 -33.41
CA THR A 815 28.52 -16.12 -33.16
C THR A 815 27.76 -15.09 -33.98
N ALA A 816 27.59 -13.90 -33.41
CA ALA A 816 26.98 -12.74 -34.04
C ALA A 816 27.78 -11.49 -33.76
N MET A 817 27.77 -10.54 -34.71
CA MET A 817 28.17 -9.16 -34.45
C MET A 817 27.08 -8.23 -34.95
N VAL A 818 26.64 -7.31 -34.09
CA VAL A 818 25.67 -6.27 -34.42
C VAL A 818 26.37 -4.92 -34.37
N ALA A 819 26.38 -4.20 -35.48
CA ALA A 819 26.98 -2.87 -35.53
C ALA A 819 26.13 -1.88 -34.71
N THR A 820 26.74 -1.30 -33.69
CA THR A 820 26.15 -0.24 -32.87
C THR A 820 26.75 1.13 -33.18
N GLY A 821 27.77 1.20 -34.05
CA GLY A 821 28.47 2.37 -34.62
C GLY A 821 27.66 3.66 -34.82
N ASN A 822 26.40 3.53 -35.22
CA ASN A 822 25.53 4.66 -35.60
C ASN A 822 24.51 5.05 -34.52
N LEU A 823 24.48 4.36 -33.37
CA LEU A 823 23.55 4.64 -32.27
C LEU A 823 24.01 5.84 -31.42
N ALA A 824 23.11 6.67 -30.90
CA ALA A 824 23.51 7.75 -30.00
C ALA A 824 24.14 7.20 -28.69
N GLY A 825 24.97 7.99 -28.00
CA GLY A 825 25.46 7.61 -26.67
C GLY A 825 24.29 7.40 -25.70
N GLY A 826 24.29 6.30 -24.94
CA GLY A 826 23.15 5.93 -24.10
C GLY A 826 23.11 4.46 -23.66
N VAL A 827 22.05 4.11 -22.95
CA VAL A 827 21.78 2.74 -22.46
C VAL A 827 20.97 1.97 -23.49
N TYR A 828 21.40 0.73 -23.76
CA TYR A 828 20.72 -0.19 -24.66
C TYR A 828 20.57 -1.57 -24.01
N PHE A 829 19.56 -2.32 -24.44
CA PHE A 829 19.31 -3.69 -23.99
C PHE A 829 19.45 -4.63 -25.18
N VAL A 830 20.36 -5.60 -25.08
CA VAL A 830 20.60 -6.60 -26.11
C VAL A 830 19.91 -7.89 -25.70
N ASN A 831 18.81 -8.22 -26.36
CA ASN A 831 18.11 -9.49 -26.23
C ASN A 831 18.65 -10.48 -27.27
N VAL A 832 19.11 -11.64 -26.82
CA VAL A 832 19.65 -12.71 -27.66
C VAL A 832 18.78 -13.93 -27.47
N VAL A 833 18.39 -14.55 -28.57
CA VAL A 833 17.71 -15.84 -28.61
C VAL A 833 18.64 -16.82 -29.33
N ALA A 834 18.95 -17.94 -28.71
CA ALA A 834 19.69 -19.05 -29.30
C ALA A 834 18.95 -20.38 -29.07
N ASP A 835 19.34 -21.42 -29.80
CA ASP A 835 18.74 -22.76 -29.70
C ASP A 835 18.73 -23.36 -28.28
N GLY A 836 19.56 -22.84 -27.36
CA GLY A 836 19.68 -23.34 -25.98
C GLY A 836 19.32 -22.34 -24.88
N GLY A 837 18.78 -21.16 -25.22
CA GLY A 837 18.41 -20.17 -24.21
C GLY A 837 18.21 -18.76 -24.74
N ILE A 838 17.75 -17.88 -23.84
CA ILE A 838 17.55 -16.45 -24.11
C ILE A 838 18.35 -15.66 -23.08
N LYS A 839 19.01 -14.59 -23.52
CA LYS A 839 19.74 -13.68 -22.61
C LYS A 839 19.49 -12.23 -22.98
N THR A 840 19.14 -11.42 -21.99
CA THR A 840 19.08 -9.96 -22.16
C THR A 840 20.22 -9.32 -21.37
N VAL A 841 21.03 -8.50 -22.03
CA VAL A 841 22.17 -7.81 -21.43
C VAL A 841 22.06 -6.31 -21.65
N LYS A 842 22.13 -5.55 -20.55
CA LYS A 842 22.28 -4.09 -20.60
C LYS A 842 23.69 -3.74 -21.04
N ILE A 843 23.81 -2.87 -22.03
CA ILE A 843 25.08 -2.30 -22.48
C ILE A 843 25.01 -0.77 -22.46
N VAL A 844 26.16 -0.14 -22.27
CA VAL A 844 26.32 1.31 -22.40
C VAL A 844 27.19 1.56 -23.62
N ARG A 845 26.74 2.47 -24.49
CA ARG A 845 27.52 2.94 -25.63
C ARG A 845 28.05 4.34 -25.38
#